data_AF-R7QUC6-F1
#
_entry.id   AF-R7QUC6-F1
#
_cell.length_a   1.000
_cell.length_b   1.000
_cell.length_c   1.000
_cell.angle_alpha   90.00
_cell.angle_beta   90.00
_cell.angle_gamma   90.00
#
_symmetry.space_group_name_H-M   'P 1'
#
loop_
_entity.id
_entity.type
_entity.pdbx_description
1 polymer ?
#
loop_
_entity_poly.entity_id
_entity_poly.type
_entity_poly.pdbx_seq_one_letter_code
_entity_poly.pdbx_strand_id
1 'polypeptide(L)'
;MQQGATQVNPQNSALDDVTKEVVQHPKRRKRKVAVFLGYIGENYYGMQMNPGVITIEQVLLSAFYRAGLISEANKDSLSKVNWMRAARTDKGVSAAGQCVSAKLECEVEKNIAPGVVEAINHHLPADVMVYGLMRATAAFNARMDCHRRRYEYMFPVRLLGGPNEVMKEEEPGAGDPRAARFTNILKRYEGTHCFASFTDGLTGKDDSSRRFMIRVRCGQPFLPPNSGVYYVSVEVYGQSFLLHQIRKMVGLALFIHLGHAPEETIPVALCPNMKIPTPMAPALGLLLDTLTFENYNLRHQSVLEKPITVDQFREAKEKFKLERIYKKIAERERLERILETWVRTCHQKQRYDADEIGKLHEKFVLTDDGREEQRRAHIASLYPIKTNMRAFLDVPDEETFRLAKAMKEQFQVRYGEEPSFLARAPGRVILIGEHLDYNGLPVITLATTQGTMFAGCLDSTEHIEVCHVENSRYGPGMFRNSGTRMAVSEDEKVSLVDRNWLQYVSWGIKALVESLPMSKRTVTGGGRLLVGGNLPRAGGMSSSSSLVAGSALVAARLNRKRIPKQEIALLAARAERDGAGTKGGAVDHITSLCGVRESALKISFTPHVVIDKVEIPDGVALFAVNSGVRAEKGFDDRVRSEFNMRAAECRIGAAILARRLKVHLCKSVTTPGQLLFQACKTSILKCRSMSQLRTIAFEVMQNDEILSLSEVRQELGLAEIELQNRFVMGVQGSIFEVGRRMSHVFSEAVRVEDFVRVSMDHNSAPSVRLQQFGRILNEGQTSLKEVFESSCPEVDQVVDFCRKSGAVGSRMTGAGWGGYTINLVPKDRASHFKHAVTEMYGNEAVVEVTPNSGGCIFAIHKSYGTGDRERTKGRHWERRNRVPAHESPARE
;
A
#
# COMPACT_ATOMS: atom_id res chain seq x y z
N MET A 1 25.96 -60.02 6.99
CA MET A 1 27.25 -60.20 7.69
C MET A 1 28.16 -59.06 7.26
N GLN A 2 28.73 -58.37 8.26
CA GLN A 2 30.05 -57.69 8.33
C GLN A 2 30.87 -57.55 7.02
N GLN A 3 31.56 -56.44 6.70
CA GLN A 3 32.37 -55.51 7.52
C GLN A 3 32.79 -54.30 6.65
N GLY A 4 33.13 -53.15 7.24
CA GLY A 4 33.81 -52.07 6.51
C GLY A 4 33.81 -50.68 7.17
N ALA A 5 34.69 -50.51 8.17
CA ALA A 5 35.22 -49.30 8.80
C ALA A 5 34.65 -47.90 8.44
N THR A 6 34.18 -47.17 9.47
CA THR A 6 34.00 -45.71 9.43
C THR A 6 34.98 -45.05 10.39
N GLN A 7 35.95 -44.31 9.83
CA GLN A 7 36.85 -43.44 10.59
C GLN A 7 36.03 -42.33 11.28
N VAL A 8 36.18 -42.23 12.60
CA VAL A 8 35.59 -41.18 13.43
C VAL A 8 36.45 -39.91 13.30
N ASN A 9 35.81 -38.80 12.92
CA ASN A 9 36.42 -37.48 12.80
C ASN A 9 36.51 -36.81 14.21
N PRO A 10 37.62 -36.20 14.64
CA PRO A 10 37.89 -35.90 16.06
C PRO A 10 37.22 -34.64 16.63
N GLN A 11 36.17 -34.08 15.99
CA GLN A 11 35.56 -32.82 16.42
C GLN A 11 34.35 -32.96 17.37
N ASN A 12 34.05 -34.18 17.84
CA ASN A 12 32.88 -34.45 18.69
C ASN A 12 33.14 -34.45 20.20
N SER A 13 34.33 -34.04 20.68
CA SER A 13 34.72 -34.18 22.09
C SER A 13 34.94 -32.86 22.87
N ALA A 14 34.48 -31.71 22.38
CA ALA A 14 34.68 -30.42 23.07
C ALA A 14 33.40 -29.83 23.71
N LEU A 15 32.48 -30.68 24.17
CA LEU A 15 31.26 -30.24 24.88
C LEU A 15 31.00 -30.95 26.22
N ASP A 16 31.84 -31.89 26.62
CA ASP A 16 31.68 -32.66 27.86
C ASP A 16 32.96 -32.58 28.71
N ASP A 17 33.18 -31.46 29.38
CA ASP A 17 33.73 -31.39 30.76
C ASP A 17 34.00 -29.93 31.17
N VAL A 18 33.05 -29.29 31.84
CA VAL A 18 33.33 -28.25 32.85
C VAL A 18 32.21 -28.30 33.89
N THR A 19 32.62 -28.61 35.11
CA THR A 19 31.94 -28.51 36.41
C THR A 19 30.63 -27.71 36.48
N LYS A 20 29.60 -28.36 37.07
CA LYS A 20 28.33 -27.78 37.50
C LYS A 20 28.54 -26.70 38.58
N GLU A 21 28.74 -25.45 38.19
CA GLU A 21 28.35 -24.32 39.02
C GLU A 21 26.94 -23.89 38.64
N VAL A 22 25.96 -24.29 39.45
CA VAL A 22 24.59 -23.78 39.34
C VAL A 22 24.59 -22.36 39.85
N VAL A 23 24.81 -21.39 38.95
CA VAL A 23 24.63 -19.97 39.28
C VAL A 23 23.14 -19.73 39.53
N GLN A 24 22.74 -19.66 40.80
CA GLN A 24 21.40 -19.22 41.17
C GLN A 24 21.27 -17.73 40.86
N HIS A 25 20.69 -17.42 39.69
CA HIS A 25 20.35 -16.04 39.37
C HIS A 25 19.11 -15.60 40.16
N PRO A 26 19.08 -14.38 40.72
CA PRO A 26 17.89 -13.82 41.35
C PRO A 26 16.73 -13.78 40.35
N LYS A 27 15.53 -14.24 40.76
CA LYS A 27 14.35 -14.32 39.88
C LYS A 27 13.96 -12.92 39.37
N ARG A 28 14.29 -12.63 38.10
CA ARG A 28 13.90 -11.39 37.40
C ARG A 28 12.54 -11.53 36.74
N ARG A 29 11.81 -10.43 36.58
CA ARG A 29 10.48 -10.44 35.96
C ARG A 29 10.57 -10.79 34.47
N LYS A 30 9.79 -11.78 34.01
CA LYS A 30 9.70 -12.13 32.58
C LYS A 30 9.09 -11.00 31.76
N ARG A 31 9.77 -10.57 30.69
CA ARG A 31 9.32 -9.52 29.77
C ARG A 31 9.36 -10.01 28.33
N LYS A 32 8.36 -9.61 27.53
CA LYS A 32 8.34 -9.88 26.09
C LYS A 32 9.25 -8.84 25.41
N VAL A 33 10.20 -9.33 24.63
CA VAL A 33 11.21 -8.50 23.96
C VAL A 33 11.31 -8.84 22.48
N ALA A 34 11.74 -7.88 21.68
CA ALA A 34 12.29 -8.07 20.34
C ALA A 34 13.82 -8.07 20.45
N VAL A 35 14.48 -9.09 19.92
CA VAL A 35 15.94 -9.22 19.91
C VAL A 35 16.43 -9.10 18.48
N PHE A 36 17.29 -8.12 18.22
CA PHE A 36 17.87 -7.85 16.92
C PHE A 36 19.27 -8.46 16.84
N LEU A 37 19.54 -9.19 15.76
CA LEU A 37 20.77 -9.94 15.59
C LEU A 37 21.20 -10.06 14.13
N GLY A 38 22.49 -10.31 13.94
CA GLY A 38 23.08 -10.77 12.69
C GLY A 38 23.81 -12.09 12.86
N TYR A 39 23.99 -12.81 11.74
CA TYR A 39 24.79 -14.04 11.70
C TYR A 39 25.32 -14.35 10.30
N ILE A 40 26.43 -15.10 10.25
CA ILE A 40 26.95 -15.74 9.04
C ILE A 40 26.35 -17.14 8.94
N GLY A 41 25.64 -17.44 7.85
CA GLY A 41 24.83 -18.67 7.74
C GLY A 41 25.58 -19.96 7.43
N GLU A 42 26.86 -19.88 7.06
CA GLU A 42 27.67 -20.98 6.51
C GLU A 42 27.66 -22.25 7.37
N ASN A 43 27.86 -22.10 8.68
CA ASN A 43 27.96 -23.23 9.62
C ASN A 43 26.61 -23.74 10.11
N TYR A 44 25.51 -23.21 9.57
CA TYR A 44 24.17 -23.41 10.11
C TYR A 44 23.22 -23.98 9.08
N TYR A 45 22.37 -24.90 9.54
CA TYR A 45 21.25 -25.43 8.76
C TYR A 45 20.03 -24.49 8.79
N GLY A 46 20.31 -23.19 8.64
CA GLY A 46 19.33 -22.12 8.65
C GLY A 46 18.95 -21.65 10.06
N MET A 47 17.95 -20.78 10.10
CA MET A 47 17.45 -20.18 11.35
C MET A 47 16.69 -21.20 12.22
N GLN A 48 16.11 -22.25 11.63
CA GLN A 48 15.12 -23.09 12.32
C GLN A 48 15.70 -24.29 13.04
N MET A 49 15.44 -24.35 14.35
CA MET A 49 15.75 -25.50 15.18
C MET A 49 15.17 -26.78 14.56
N ASN A 50 16.06 -27.69 14.21
CA ASN A 50 15.78 -28.99 13.61
C ASN A 50 16.66 -30.04 14.31
N PRO A 51 16.17 -31.27 14.53
CA PRO A 51 16.96 -32.32 15.16
C PRO A 51 18.23 -32.67 14.37
N GLY A 52 19.34 -32.92 15.08
CA GLY A 52 20.58 -33.43 14.49
C GLY A 52 21.43 -32.42 13.71
N VAL A 53 21.06 -31.14 13.67
CA VAL A 53 21.82 -30.09 12.96
C VAL A 53 21.90 -28.81 13.79
N ILE A 54 23.04 -28.12 13.69
CA ILE A 54 23.26 -26.85 14.38
C ILE A 54 22.51 -25.73 13.64
N THR A 55 21.74 -24.94 14.37
CA THR A 55 20.90 -23.86 13.85
C THR A 55 21.03 -22.60 14.70
N ILE A 56 20.72 -21.44 14.13
CA ILE A 56 20.85 -20.15 14.82
C ILE A 56 20.00 -20.08 16.09
N GLU A 57 18.79 -20.64 16.07
CA GLU A 57 17.92 -20.65 17.25
C GLU A 57 18.44 -21.49 18.40
N GLN A 58 19.10 -22.61 18.10
CA GLN A 58 19.68 -23.45 19.14
C GLN A 58 20.84 -22.73 19.83
N VAL A 59 21.69 -22.07 19.04
CA VAL A 59 22.79 -21.26 19.55
C VAL A 59 22.27 -20.07 20.37
N LEU A 60 21.30 -19.34 19.85
CA LEU A 60 20.75 -18.16 20.53
C LEU A 60 20.00 -18.53 21.82
N LEU A 61 19.24 -19.63 21.83
CA LEU A 61 18.54 -20.11 23.02
C LEU A 61 19.53 -20.57 24.11
N SER A 62 20.60 -21.27 23.71
CA SER A 62 21.69 -21.66 24.61
C SER A 62 22.38 -20.44 25.22
N ALA A 63 22.68 -19.42 24.41
CA ALA A 63 23.27 -18.17 24.90
C ALA A 63 22.35 -17.42 25.88
N PHE A 64 21.04 -17.38 25.63
CA PHE A 64 20.08 -16.78 26.56
C PHE A 64 20.00 -17.54 27.90
N TYR A 65 20.09 -18.87 27.88
CA TYR A 65 20.17 -19.67 29.10
C TYR A 65 21.45 -19.38 29.89
N ARG A 66 22.61 -19.41 29.22
CA ARG A 66 23.92 -19.16 29.83
C ARG A 66 24.06 -17.73 30.38
N ALA A 67 23.44 -16.75 29.71
CA ALA A 67 23.36 -15.37 30.18
C ALA A 67 22.34 -15.15 31.33
N GLY A 68 21.72 -16.21 31.85
CA GLY A 68 20.77 -16.13 32.97
C GLY A 68 19.41 -15.50 32.61
N LEU A 69 19.05 -15.46 31.33
CA LEU A 69 17.80 -14.84 30.85
C LEU A 69 16.64 -15.83 30.73
N ILE A 70 16.92 -17.13 30.84
CA ILE A 70 15.96 -18.22 30.75
C ILE A 70 16.30 -19.23 31.84
N SER A 71 15.31 -19.68 32.60
CA SER A 71 15.50 -20.75 33.59
C SER A 71 15.85 -22.10 32.94
N GLU A 72 16.55 -22.97 33.67
CA GLU A 72 16.89 -24.33 33.20
C GLU A 72 15.68 -25.12 32.65
N ALA A 73 14.52 -25.06 33.31
CA ALA A 73 13.30 -25.74 32.86
C ALA A 73 12.77 -25.31 31.47
N ASN A 74 13.31 -24.22 30.92
CA ASN A 74 12.89 -23.61 29.65
C ASN A 74 13.99 -23.66 28.57
N LYS A 75 15.21 -24.13 28.88
CA LYS A 75 16.39 -24.02 28.00
C LYS A 75 16.26 -24.78 26.68
N ASP A 76 15.46 -25.85 26.64
CA ASP A 76 15.28 -26.69 25.44
C ASP A 76 13.93 -26.48 24.75
N SER A 77 13.19 -25.42 25.10
CA SER A 77 11.82 -25.23 24.60
C SER A 77 11.52 -23.80 24.18
N LEU A 78 11.51 -23.59 22.87
CA LEU A 78 11.09 -22.35 22.22
C LEU A 78 9.65 -21.93 22.61
N SER A 79 8.74 -22.89 22.81
CA SER A 79 7.36 -22.58 23.19
C SER A 79 7.24 -22.03 24.61
N LYS A 80 8.02 -22.57 25.57
CA LYS A 80 8.03 -22.10 26.98
C LYS A 80 8.51 -20.65 27.13
N VAL A 81 9.32 -20.16 26.19
CA VAL A 81 9.75 -18.76 26.13
C VAL A 81 8.99 -17.92 25.12
N ASN A 82 7.85 -18.41 24.59
CA ASN A 82 7.02 -17.71 23.60
C ASN A 82 7.87 -17.17 22.43
N TRP A 83 8.72 -18.04 21.88
CA TRP A 83 9.64 -17.67 20.82
C TRP A 83 8.94 -17.55 19.47
N MET A 84 9.25 -16.49 18.73
CA MET A 84 8.90 -16.36 17.31
C MET A 84 10.01 -15.68 16.54
N ARG A 85 10.28 -16.13 15.32
CA ARG A 85 11.25 -15.54 14.39
C ARG A 85 10.56 -14.69 13.33
N ALA A 86 11.16 -13.58 12.93
CA ALA A 86 10.59 -12.75 11.86
C ALA A 86 10.73 -13.38 10.48
N ALA A 87 11.91 -13.93 10.16
CA ALA A 87 12.18 -14.58 8.88
C ALA A 87 12.88 -15.93 9.06
N ARG A 88 12.64 -16.84 8.12
CA ARG A 88 13.44 -18.06 7.96
C ARG A 88 14.62 -17.74 7.03
N THR A 89 15.73 -18.43 7.22
CA THR A 89 16.85 -18.48 6.28
C THR A 89 17.16 -19.93 5.96
N ASP A 90 17.51 -20.19 4.71
CA ASP A 90 17.92 -21.52 4.24
C ASP A 90 19.31 -21.88 4.79
N LYS A 91 19.72 -23.14 4.63
CA LYS A 91 21.09 -23.57 4.95
C LYS A 91 22.10 -22.67 4.22
N GLY A 92 23.10 -22.16 4.95
CA GLY A 92 24.15 -21.32 4.40
C GLY A 92 23.79 -19.85 4.17
N VAL A 93 22.53 -19.43 4.39
CA VAL A 93 22.08 -18.04 4.15
C VAL A 93 22.31 -17.17 5.39
N SER A 94 23.01 -16.05 5.20
CA SER A 94 23.35 -15.10 6.27
C SER A 94 22.21 -14.12 6.58
N ALA A 95 22.31 -13.39 7.70
CA ALA A 95 21.41 -12.30 8.01
C ALA A 95 22.16 -11.15 8.68
N ALA A 96 22.02 -9.93 8.16
CA ALA A 96 22.51 -8.73 8.83
C ALA A 96 21.48 -8.18 9.84
N GLY A 97 20.18 -8.32 9.58
CA GLY A 97 19.12 -7.72 10.41
C GLY A 97 17.96 -8.67 10.68
N GLN A 98 18.22 -9.79 11.34
CA GLN A 98 17.18 -10.70 11.84
C GLN A 98 16.56 -10.17 13.14
N CYS A 99 15.32 -10.59 13.43
CA CYS A 99 14.64 -10.29 14.68
C CYS A 99 13.87 -11.51 15.20
N VAL A 100 13.99 -11.77 16.49
CA VAL A 100 13.16 -12.76 17.21
C VAL A 100 12.41 -12.08 18.34
N SER A 101 11.24 -12.60 18.68
CA SER A 101 10.52 -12.22 19.89
C SER A 101 10.56 -13.34 20.91
N ALA A 102 10.90 -13.04 22.16
CA ALA A 102 10.99 -14.03 23.24
C ALA A 102 10.55 -13.42 24.59
N LYS A 103 10.18 -14.25 25.56
CA LYS A 103 9.96 -13.87 26.96
C LYS A 103 11.22 -14.19 27.76
N LEU A 104 11.93 -13.15 28.20
CA LEU A 104 13.21 -13.27 28.90
C LEU A 104 13.11 -12.70 30.33
N GLU A 105 13.91 -13.25 31.24
CA GLU A 105 14.06 -12.84 32.64
C GLU A 105 15.04 -11.67 32.74
N CYS A 106 14.60 -10.48 32.31
CA CYS A 106 15.39 -9.25 32.36
C CYS A 106 14.54 -8.03 32.75
N GLU A 107 15.16 -7.09 33.47
CA GLU A 107 14.59 -5.76 33.67
C GLU A 107 14.86 -4.93 32.41
N VAL A 108 13.78 -4.58 31.71
CA VAL A 108 13.82 -3.80 30.46
C VAL A 108 13.13 -2.46 30.65
N GLU A 109 13.15 -1.91 31.87
CA GLU A 109 12.21 -0.85 32.22
C GLU A 109 12.55 0.53 31.65
N LYS A 110 13.80 0.84 31.26
CA LYS A 110 14.16 2.16 30.65
C LYS A 110 15.46 2.16 29.81
N ASN A 111 15.61 1.22 28.87
CA ASN A 111 16.84 0.75 28.20
C ASN A 111 17.36 -0.56 28.82
N ILE A 112 17.98 -1.38 27.96
CA ILE A 112 18.64 -2.65 28.28
C ILE A 112 19.45 -2.46 29.57
N ALA A 113 19.27 -3.32 30.58
CA ALA A 113 20.15 -3.29 31.75
C ALA A 113 21.62 -3.35 31.26
N PRO A 114 22.50 -2.43 31.69
CA PRO A 114 23.90 -2.43 31.24
C PRO A 114 24.49 -3.83 31.37
N GLY A 115 25.09 -4.36 30.30
CA GLY A 115 25.73 -5.69 30.32
C GLY A 115 24.88 -6.85 29.78
N VAL A 116 23.57 -6.71 29.52
CA VAL A 116 22.76 -7.85 29.03
C VAL A 116 23.15 -8.29 27.62
N VAL A 117 23.38 -7.32 26.71
CA VAL A 117 23.80 -7.64 25.33
C VAL A 117 25.20 -8.25 25.34
N GLU A 118 26.09 -7.71 26.17
CA GLU A 118 27.44 -8.18 26.39
C GLU A 118 27.46 -9.61 26.93
N ALA A 119 26.62 -9.92 27.94
CA ALA A 119 26.48 -11.26 28.50
C ALA A 119 25.95 -12.27 27.47
N ILE A 120 24.96 -11.88 26.65
CA ILE A 120 24.48 -12.74 25.56
C ILE A 120 25.61 -13.00 24.56
N ASN A 121 26.27 -11.94 24.08
CA ASN A 121 27.33 -12.04 23.07
C ASN A 121 28.56 -12.82 23.58
N HIS A 122 28.87 -12.76 24.88
CA HIS A 122 29.94 -13.55 25.49
C HIS A 122 29.73 -15.07 25.34
N HIS A 123 28.47 -15.51 25.26
CA HIS A 123 28.10 -16.92 25.06
C HIS A 123 27.73 -17.27 23.63
N LEU A 124 27.74 -16.29 22.71
CA LEU A 124 27.50 -16.54 21.29
C LEU A 124 28.82 -16.85 20.57
N PRO A 125 28.80 -17.73 19.57
CA PRO A 125 29.94 -17.94 18.68
C PRO A 125 30.20 -16.67 17.85
N ALA A 126 31.43 -16.50 17.37
CA ALA A 126 31.87 -15.29 16.66
C ALA A 126 31.10 -14.99 15.36
N ASP A 127 30.38 -15.97 14.83
CA ASP A 127 29.55 -15.85 13.63
C ASP A 127 28.10 -15.43 13.93
N VAL A 128 27.72 -15.19 15.19
CA VAL A 128 26.39 -14.68 15.61
C VAL A 128 26.58 -13.49 16.54
N MET A 129 25.84 -12.40 16.31
CA MET A 129 25.90 -11.20 17.15
C MET A 129 24.51 -10.65 17.43
N VAL A 130 24.19 -10.43 18.70
CA VAL A 130 23.02 -9.66 19.13
C VAL A 130 23.42 -8.20 19.23
N TYR A 131 22.71 -7.32 18.53
CA TYR A 131 22.96 -5.88 18.60
C TYR A 131 22.20 -5.22 19.74
N GLY A 132 21.03 -5.75 20.07
CA GLY A 132 20.20 -5.17 21.12
C GLY A 132 18.84 -5.81 21.28
N LEU A 133 18.22 -5.46 22.40
CA LEU A 133 16.90 -5.90 22.81
C LEU A 133 15.99 -4.70 23.00
N MET A 134 14.74 -4.83 22.57
CA MET A 134 13.71 -3.82 22.77
C MET A 134 12.51 -4.42 23.48
N ARG A 135 11.98 -3.70 24.47
CA ARG A 135 10.73 -4.10 25.13
C ARG A 135 9.59 -4.06 24.12
N ALA A 136 8.82 -5.15 24.07
CA ALA A 136 7.64 -5.25 23.23
C ALA A 136 6.38 -5.49 24.08
N THR A 137 5.20 -5.25 23.51
CA THR A 137 3.94 -5.64 24.15
C THR A 137 3.85 -7.15 24.29
N ALA A 138 3.06 -7.64 25.25
CA ALA A 138 2.92 -9.08 25.49
C ALA A 138 2.40 -9.87 24.28
N ALA A 139 1.71 -9.20 23.35
CA ALA A 139 1.16 -9.77 22.12
C ALA A 139 2.12 -9.73 20.92
N PHE A 140 3.30 -9.10 21.04
CA PHE A 140 4.24 -9.00 19.92
C PHE A 140 4.68 -10.38 19.42
N ASN A 141 4.62 -10.55 18.11
CA ASN A 141 5.01 -11.77 17.43
C ASN A 141 5.86 -11.40 16.22
N ALA A 142 7.18 -11.60 16.32
CA ALA A 142 8.11 -11.18 15.28
C ALA A 142 7.75 -11.73 13.88
N ARG A 143 7.15 -12.92 13.79
CA ARG A 143 6.71 -13.52 12.50
C ARG A 143 5.51 -12.79 11.91
N MET A 144 4.48 -12.62 12.74
CA MET A 144 3.17 -12.13 12.29
C MET A 144 3.16 -10.62 12.10
N ASP A 145 3.89 -9.90 12.96
CA ASP A 145 3.98 -8.45 12.98
C ASP A 145 5.03 -7.90 11.99
N CYS A 146 5.95 -8.73 11.51
CA CYS A 146 6.86 -8.35 10.42
C CYS A 146 6.12 -8.32 9.07
N HIS A 147 5.97 -7.12 8.52
CA HIS A 147 5.15 -6.87 7.34
C HIS A 147 5.94 -6.67 6.05
N ARG A 148 7.24 -6.32 6.13
CA ARG A 148 8.16 -6.24 4.99
C ARG A 148 9.53 -6.76 5.34
N ARG A 149 10.23 -7.29 4.34
CA ARG A 149 11.56 -7.91 4.45
C ARG A 149 12.40 -7.45 3.27
N ARG A 150 13.63 -7.02 3.53
CA ARG A 150 14.64 -6.69 2.51
C ARG A 150 15.73 -7.75 2.54
N TYR A 151 15.97 -8.38 1.40
CA TYR A 151 17.10 -9.26 1.17
C TYR A 151 18.07 -8.61 0.19
N GLU A 152 19.32 -9.03 0.29
CA GLU A 152 20.37 -8.67 -0.65
C GLU A 152 20.97 -9.95 -1.22
N TYR A 153 21.25 -9.96 -2.53
CA TYR A 153 22.01 -11.03 -3.18
C TYR A 153 23.23 -10.44 -3.86
N MET A 154 24.40 -10.73 -3.30
CA MET A 154 25.69 -10.14 -3.68
C MET A 154 26.51 -11.09 -4.55
N PHE A 155 27.10 -10.57 -5.63
CA PHE A 155 28.00 -11.33 -6.51
C PHE A 155 28.97 -10.42 -7.30
N PRO A 156 30.10 -10.96 -7.82
CA PRO A 156 31.06 -10.16 -8.58
C PRO A 156 30.48 -9.56 -9.85
N VAL A 157 30.79 -8.29 -10.16
CA VAL A 157 30.29 -7.58 -11.36
C VAL A 157 30.61 -8.34 -12.65
N ARG A 158 31.77 -9.01 -12.71
CA ARG A 158 32.20 -9.81 -13.87
C ARG A 158 31.20 -10.90 -14.29
N LEU A 159 30.33 -11.37 -13.38
CA LEU A 159 29.28 -12.35 -13.73
C LEU A 159 28.16 -11.75 -14.59
N LEU A 160 28.13 -10.43 -14.79
CA LEU A 160 27.22 -9.76 -15.72
C LEU A 160 27.78 -9.64 -17.16
N GLY A 161 29.06 -9.96 -17.41
CA GLY A 161 29.72 -9.79 -18.72
C GLY A 161 29.72 -11.03 -19.63
N GLY A 162 29.26 -12.19 -19.15
CA GLY A 162 29.35 -13.44 -19.91
C GLY A 162 30.76 -14.06 -19.92
N PRO A 163 30.90 -15.30 -20.44
CA PRO A 163 32.13 -16.09 -20.30
C PRO A 163 33.35 -15.55 -21.06
N ASN A 164 33.13 -14.67 -22.05
CA ASN A 164 34.14 -14.24 -23.03
C ASN A 164 34.55 -12.76 -22.88
N GLU A 165 33.91 -11.98 -21.99
CA GLU A 165 34.32 -10.59 -21.74
C GLU A 165 35.41 -10.53 -20.67
N VAL A 166 36.62 -10.12 -21.07
CA VAL A 166 37.69 -9.76 -20.14
C VAL A 166 37.48 -8.32 -19.68
N MET A 167 37.26 -8.13 -18.38
CA MET A 167 37.16 -6.80 -17.78
C MET A 167 38.54 -6.13 -17.75
N LYS A 168 38.66 -4.92 -18.29
CA LYS A 168 39.74 -3.99 -17.95
C LYS A 168 39.46 -3.38 -16.56
N GLU A 169 40.47 -3.24 -15.73
CA GLU A 169 40.36 -2.88 -14.29
C GLU A 169 39.93 -1.42 -13.99
N GLU A 170 39.53 -0.62 -14.97
CA GLU A 170 39.34 0.83 -14.79
C GLU A 170 37.87 1.24 -14.50
N GLU A 171 37.68 1.69 -13.24
CA GLU A 171 36.72 2.62 -12.63
C GLU A 171 35.19 2.58 -12.95
N PRO A 172 34.33 2.25 -11.96
CA PRO A 172 32.88 2.44 -12.05
C PRO A 172 32.47 3.86 -11.63
N GLY A 173 32.59 4.82 -12.56
CA GLY A 173 32.22 6.24 -12.37
C GLY A 173 30.90 6.70 -13.01
N ALA A 174 30.17 5.83 -13.72
CA ALA A 174 28.83 6.09 -14.25
C ALA A 174 28.12 4.75 -14.48
N GLY A 175 26.85 4.62 -14.06
CA GLY A 175 26.16 3.34 -13.89
C GLY A 175 26.43 2.26 -14.95
N ASP A 176 26.84 1.07 -14.48
CA ASP A 176 27.19 -0.07 -15.34
C ASP A 176 25.99 -0.51 -16.21
N PRO A 177 26.09 -0.46 -17.55
CA PRO A 177 24.99 -0.78 -18.45
C PRO A 177 24.50 -2.23 -18.30
N ARG A 178 25.38 -3.16 -17.87
CA ARG A 178 25.02 -4.55 -17.59
C ARG A 178 24.17 -4.63 -16.32
N ALA A 179 24.51 -3.87 -15.28
CA ALA A 179 23.68 -3.77 -14.08
C ALA A 179 22.30 -3.14 -14.36
N ALA A 180 22.24 -2.16 -15.28
CA ALA A 180 20.99 -1.56 -15.74
C ALA A 180 20.11 -2.57 -16.50
N ARG A 181 20.69 -3.33 -17.45
CA ARG A 181 19.97 -4.41 -18.15
C ARG A 181 19.48 -5.47 -17.17
N PHE A 182 20.35 -5.90 -16.25
CA PHE A 182 19.99 -6.89 -15.24
C PHE A 182 18.84 -6.41 -14.34
N THR A 183 18.85 -5.13 -13.96
CA THR A 183 17.73 -4.48 -13.25
C THR A 183 16.42 -4.53 -14.05
N ASN A 184 16.47 -4.30 -15.37
CA ASN A 184 15.27 -4.38 -16.22
C ASN A 184 14.70 -5.80 -16.30
N ILE A 185 15.55 -6.83 -16.28
CA ILE A 185 15.12 -8.23 -16.19
C ILE A 185 14.45 -8.48 -14.82
N LEU A 186 15.11 -8.09 -13.73
CA LEU A 186 14.61 -8.27 -12.36
C LEU A 186 13.27 -7.57 -12.09
N LYS A 187 13.03 -6.40 -12.68
CA LYS A 187 11.76 -5.65 -12.55
C LYS A 187 10.53 -6.44 -13.00
N ARG A 188 10.69 -7.49 -13.81
CA ARG A 188 9.57 -8.37 -14.22
C ARG A 188 8.98 -9.17 -13.07
N TYR A 189 9.69 -9.29 -11.94
CA TYR A 189 9.17 -9.90 -10.73
C TYR A 189 8.34 -8.95 -9.86
N GLU A 190 8.37 -7.64 -10.10
CA GLU A 190 7.62 -6.64 -9.32
C GLU A 190 6.11 -6.79 -9.52
N GLY A 191 5.34 -6.49 -8.47
CA GLY A 191 3.91 -6.76 -8.43
C GLY A 191 3.62 -8.10 -7.80
N THR A 192 2.44 -8.64 -8.08
CA THR A 192 2.04 -9.90 -7.47
C THR A 192 1.81 -11.02 -8.46
N HIS A 193 2.56 -12.10 -8.24
CA HIS A 193 2.66 -13.21 -9.16
C HIS A 193 2.57 -14.55 -8.45
N CYS A 194 2.34 -15.61 -9.23
CA CYS A 194 2.47 -16.98 -8.77
C CYS A 194 3.95 -17.38 -8.80
N PHE A 195 4.54 -17.72 -7.65
CA PHE A 195 5.93 -18.15 -7.55
C PHE A 195 6.07 -19.68 -7.42
N ALA A 196 5.10 -20.46 -7.89
CA ALA A 196 5.14 -21.92 -7.82
C ALA A 196 6.34 -22.53 -8.56
N SER A 197 6.77 -21.94 -9.68
CA SER A 197 8.01 -22.34 -10.39
C SER A 197 9.29 -21.99 -9.61
N PHE A 198 9.20 -21.13 -8.59
CA PHE A 198 10.33 -20.60 -7.82
C PHE A 198 10.48 -21.26 -6.44
N THR A 199 9.74 -22.33 -6.17
CA THR A 199 9.85 -23.12 -4.95
C THR A 199 9.53 -24.57 -5.24
N ASP A 200 10.00 -25.47 -4.39
CA ASP A 200 9.63 -26.87 -4.47
C ASP A 200 8.38 -27.13 -3.62
N GLY A 201 7.60 -28.17 -3.97
CA GLY A 201 6.45 -28.61 -3.18
C GLY A 201 5.13 -27.83 -3.33
N LEU A 202 5.09 -26.72 -4.07
CA LEU A 202 3.85 -25.96 -4.33
C LEU A 202 3.44 -25.99 -5.81
N THR A 203 2.15 -25.78 -6.06
CA THR A 203 1.54 -25.59 -7.38
C THR A 203 0.91 -24.21 -7.47
N GLY A 204 0.55 -23.74 -8.67
CA GLY A 204 -0.10 -22.44 -8.81
C GLY A 204 -1.55 -22.39 -8.30
N LYS A 205 -2.13 -23.53 -7.91
CA LYS A 205 -3.42 -23.60 -7.21
C LYS A 205 -3.29 -23.28 -5.72
N ASP A 206 -2.08 -23.36 -5.16
CA ASP A 206 -1.84 -23.05 -3.76
C ASP A 206 -1.82 -21.54 -3.56
N ASP A 207 -2.72 -20.97 -2.77
CA ASP A 207 -2.72 -19.54 -2.43
C ASP A 207 -1.37 -19.09 -1.84
N SER A 208 -0.72 -20.01 -1.12
CA SER A 208 0.61 -19.79 -0.55
C SER A 208 1.72 -19.69 -1.59
N SER A 209 1.48 -19.94 -2.88
CA SER A 209 2.45 -19.70 -3.96
C SER A 209 2.50 -18.22 -4.39
N ARG A 210 1.49 -17.42 -4.05
CA ARG A 210 1.35 -16.04 -4.51
C ARG A 210 2.14 -15.08 -3.63
N ARG A 211 3.00 -14.24 -4.20
CA ARG A 211 3.88 -13.33 -3.44
C ARG A 211 3.97 -11.95 -4.05
N PHE A 212 3.92 -10.93 -3.21
CA PHE A 212 4.02 -9.53 -3.61
C PHE A 212 5.44 -9.02 -3.45
N MET A 213 6.08 -8.75 -4.59
CA MET A 213 7.39 -8.10 -4.67
C MET A 213 7.16 -6.61 -4.82
N ILE A 214 7.64 -5.84 -3.83
CA ILE A 214 7.46 -4.39 -3.77
C ILE A 214 8.46 -3.71 -4.72
N ARG A 215 9.72 -4.15 -4.68
CA ARG A 215 10.79 -3.59 -5.50
C ARG A 215 11.91 -4.59 -5.65
N VAL A 216 12.48 -4.70 -6.85
CA VAL A 216 13.66 -5.52 -7.13
C VAL A 216 14.64 -4.72 -8.00
N ARG A 217 15.88 -4.54 -7.55
CA ARG A 217 16.89 -3.78 -8.32
C ARG A 217 18.30 -4.30 -8.11
N CYS A 218 19.16 -4.12 -9.10
CA CYS A 218 20.61 -4.26 -8.93
C CYS A 218 21.19 -2.92 -8.46
N GLY A 219 21.96 -2.94 -7.38
CA GLY A 219 22.67 -1.79 -6.86
C GLY A 219 23.86 -1.37 -7.74
N GLN A 220 24.49 -0.27 -7.39
CA GLN A 220 25.73 0.17 -8.04
C GLN A 220 26.90 -0.76 -7.67
N PRO A 221 27.91 -0.91 -8.54
CA PRO A 221 29.15 -1.56 -8.20
C PRO A 221 29.79 -0.97 -6.94
N PHE A 222 30.31 -1.82 -6.06
CA PHE A 222 31.06 -1.44 -4.88
C PHE A 222 32.21 -2.42 -4.63
N LEU A 223 33.21 -2.01 -3.85
CA LEU A 223 34.37 -2.83 -3.51
C LEU A 223 34.25 -3.32 -2.06
N PRO A 224 33.90 -4.60 -1.81
CA PRO A 224 33.87 -5.14 -0.46
C PRO A 224 35.27 -5.20 0.16
N PRO A 225 35.39 -5.14 1.51
CA PRO A 225 36.67 -5.28 2.18
C PRO A 225 37.41 -6.55 1.73
N ASN A 226 38.69 -6.40 1.35
CA ASN A 226 39.60 -7.48 0.94
C ASN A 226 39.13 -8.32 -0.27
N SER A 227 38.19 -7.82 -1.09
CA SER A 227 37.71 -8.58 -2.25
C SER A 227 38.69 -8.57 -3.43
N GLY A 228 39.40 -7.46 -3.65
CA GLY A 228 40.20 -7.19 -4.84
C GLY A 228 39.40 -7.04 -6.14
N VAL A 229 38.06 -7.16 -6.10
CA VAL A 229 37.18 -7.05 -7.28
C VAL A 229 35.84 -6.41 -6.91
N TYR A 230 35.23 -5.71 -7.86
CA TYR A 230 33.92 -5.08 -7.68
C TYR A 230 32.77 -6.10 -7.62
N TYR A 231 31.80 -5.81 -6.76
CA TYR A 231 30.57 -6.56 -6.57
C TYR A 231 29.35 -5.68 -6.84
N VAL A 232 28.23 -6.32 -7.15
CA VAL A 232 26.89 -5.72 -7.12
C VAL A 232 26.03 -6.45 -6.09
N SER A 233 25.01 -5.75 -5.59
CA SER A 233 24.01 -6.32 -4.68
C SER A 233 22.63 -6.17 -5.28
N VAL A 234 21.92 -7.28 -5.45
CA VAL A 234 20.50 -7.29 -5.83
C VAL A 234 19.67 -7.09 -4.58
N GLU A 235 19.01 -5.95 -4.48
CA GLU A 235 18.05 -5.67 -3.42
C GLU A 235 16.68 -6.24 -3.80
N VAL A 236 16.14 -7.11 -2.96
CA VAL A 236 14.80 -7.68 -3.10
C VAL A 236 13.94 -7.24 -1.91
N TYR A 237 12.92 -6.44 -2.18
CA TYR A 237 11.98 -5.96 -1.17
C TYR A 237 10.60 -6.56 -1.39
N GLY A 238 10.06 -7.23 -0.36
CA GLY A 238 8.79 -7.93 -0.46
C GLY A 238 8.11 -8.11 0.89
N GLN A 239 6.83 -8.49 0.85
CA GLN A 239 6.07 -8.75 2.08
C GLN A 239 6.50 -10.06 2.75
N SER A 240 6.68 -11.12 1.96
CA SER A 240 7.14 -12.44 2.41
C SER A 240 7.77 -13.20 1.25
N PHE A 241 8.50 -14.28 1.55
CA PHE A 241 9.21 -15.08 0.56
C PHE A 241 9.03 -16.58 0.84
N LEU A 242 9.01 -17.38 -0.24
CA LEU A 242 9.01 -18.84 -0.23
C LEU A 242 10.43 -19.40 -0.07
N LEU A 243 10.52 -20.71 0.20
CA LEU A 243 11.78 -21.43 0.23
C LEU A 243 12.49 -21.30 -1.12
N HIS A 244 13.79 -20.97 -1.13
CA HIS A 244 14.63 -20.80 -2.33
C HIS A 244 14.20 -19.71 -3.33
N GLN A 245 13.09 -19.02 -3.12
CA GLN A 245 12.48 -18.12 -4.10
C GLN A 245 13.46 -17.08 -4.64
N ILE A 246 14.14 -16.36 -3.74
CA ILE A 246 15.07 -15.28 -4.13
C ILE A 246 16.24 -15.83 -4.94
N ARG A 247 16.77 -16.99 -4.56
CA ARG A 247 17.87 -17.65 -5.26
C ARG A 247 17.46 -18.11 -6.66
N LYS A 248 16.23 -18.60 -6.82
CA LYS A 248 15.65 -18.97 -8.12
C LYS A 248 15.33 -17.75 -8.99
N MET A 249 14.86 -16.65 -8.39
CA MET A 249 14.65 -15.38 -9.08
C MET A 249 15.96 -14.80 -9.63
N VAL A 250 16.98 -14.68 -8.77
CA VAL A 250 18.29 -14.16 -9.19
C VAL A 250 18.94 -15.10 -10.20
N GLY A 251 18.83 -16.41 -10.00
CA GLY A 251 19.38 -17.40 -10.92
C GLY A 251 18.76 -17.32 -12.32
N LEU A 252 17.42 -17.27 -12.42
CA LEU A 252 16.74 -17.15 -13.71
C LEU A 252 17.03 -15.81 -14.38
N ALA A 253 17.07 -14.72 -13.61
CA ALA A 253 17.45 -13.42 -14.16
C ALA A 253 18.87 -13.45 -14.73
N LEU A 254 19.83 -14.11 -14.05
CA LEU A 254 21.21 -14.23 -14.55
C LEU A 254 21.25 -15.06 -15.84
N PHE A 255 20.45 -16.13 -15.93
CA PHE A 255 20.34 -16.93 -17.16
C PHE A 255 19.85 -16.10 -18.35
N ILE A 256 18.80 -15.30 -18.16
CA ILE A 256 18.28 -14.40 -19.20
C ILE A 256 19.32 -13.34 -19.54
N HIS A 257 20.00 -12.82 -18.52
CA HIS A 257 21.03 -11.81 -18.72
C HIS A 257 22.20 -12.35 -19.56
N LEU A 258 22.55 -13.62 -19.38
CA LEU A 258 23.65 -14.28 -20.10
C LEU A 258 23.21 -14.91 -21.43
N GLY A 259 21.94 -14.77 -21.83
CA GLY A 259 21.43 -15.33 -23.08
C GLY A 259 21.16 -16.85 -23.04
N HIS A 260 21.11 -17.45 -21.86
CA HIS A 260 20.78 -18.87 -21.68
C HIS A 260 19.27 -19.16 -21.63
N ALA A 261 18.44 -18.12 -21.58
CA ALA A 261 16.99 -18.21 -21.61
C ALA A 261 16.37 -16.97 -22.27
N PRO A 262 15.26 -17.10 -23.00
CA PRO A 262 14.53 -15.96 -23.56
C PRO A 262 13.85 -15.12 -22.46
N GLU A 263 13.58 -13.84 -22.70
CA GLU A 263 13.04 -12.93 -21.68
C GLU A 263 11.60 -13.30 -21.24
N GLU A 264 10.85 -13.97 -22.12
CA GLU A 264 9.49 -14.50 -21.93
C GLU A 264 9.43 -15.61 -20.87
N THR A 265 10.58 -16.19 -20.52
CA THR A 265 10.68 -17.25 -19.49
C THR A 265 10.15 -16.78 -18.14
N ILE A 266 10.37 -15.51 -17.76
CA ILE A 266 9.85 -14.99 -16.48
C ILE A 266 8.31 -14.94 -16.49
N PRO A 267 7.64 -14.28 -17.45
CA PRO A 267 6.18 -14.32 -17.57
C PRO A 267 5.60 -15.74 -17.55
N VAL A 268 6.20 -16.68 -18.28
CA VAL A 268 5.77 -18.08 -18.30
C VAL A 268 5.94 -18.74 -16.92
N ALA A 269 7.09 -18.53 -16.26
CA ALA A 269 7.36 -19.08 -14.92
C ALA A 269 6.43 -18.53 -13.83
N LEU A 270 5.90 -17.32 -14.03
CA LEU A 270 4.99 -16.63 -13.11
C LEU A 270 3.50 -16.96 -13.37
N CYS A 271 3.20 -17.72 -14.43
CA CYS A 271 1.84 -18.12 -14.76
C CYS A 271 1.32 -19.20 -13.78
N PRO A 272 0.12 -19.03 -13.18
CA PRO A 272 -0.42 -20.01 -12.22
C PRO A 272 -0.59 -21.43 -12.78
N ASN A 273 -0.89 -21.54 -14.07
CA ASN A 273 -1.14 -22.83 -14.72
C ASN A 273 0.14 -23.51 -15.21
N MET A 274 1.32 -22.92 -14.94
CA MET A 274 2.61 -23.43 -15.37
C MET A 274 3.52 -23.71 -14.18
N LYS A 275 4.30 -24.78 -14.30
CA LYS A 275 5.41 -25.07 -13.41
C LYS A 275 6.61 -25.47 -14.26
N ILE A 276 7.52 -24.52 -14.46
CA ILE A 276 8.76 -24.77 -15.20
C ILE A 276 9.95 -24.82 -14.25
N PRO A 277 11.00 -25.62 -14.55
CA PRO A 277 12.23 -25.59 -13.78
C PRO A 277 12.83 -24.17 -13.77
N THR A 278 13.38 -23.74 -12.63
CA THR A 278 14.11 -22.46 -12.48
C THR A 278 15.46 -22.68 -11.81
N PRO A 279 16.56 -22.10 -12.35
CA PRO A 279 17.90 -22.34 -11.85
C PRO A 279 18.08 -21.66 -10.49
N MET A 280 18.57 -22.41 -9.51
CA MET A 280 18.75 -21.91 -8.14
C MET A 280 20.19 -21.45 -7.91
N ALA A 281 20.40 -20.14 -7.78
CA ALA A 281 21.71 -19.58 -7.47
C ALA A 281 22.25 -20.07 -6.11
N PRO A 282 23.57 -20.12 -5.86
CA PRO A 282 24.17 -20.53 -4.58
C PRO A 282 23.67 -19.72 -3.37
N ALA A 283 23.78 -20.30 -2.16
CA ALA A 283 23.36 -19.61 -0.93
C ALA A 283 24.33 -18.49 -0.51
N LEU A 284 25.61 -18.60 -0.88
CA LEU A 284 26.70 -17.71 -0.44
C LEU A 284 26.36 -16.22 -0.59
N GLY A 285 25.82 -15.81 -1.73
CA GLY A 285 25.51 -14.40 -2.00
C GLY A 285 24.29 -13.84 -1.27
N LEU A 286 23.41 -14.69 -0.71
CA LEU A 286 22.13 -14.25 -0.14
C LEU A 286 22.27 -13.88 1.33
N LEU A 287 21.76 -12.70 1.70
CA LEU A 287 21.54 -12.31 3.09
C LEU A 287 20.18 -11.64 3.32
N LEU A 288 19.60 -11.86 4.50
CA LEU A 288 18.51 -11.04 5.02
C LEU A 288 19.09 -9.73 5.57
N ASP A 289 18.75 -8.59 4.99
CA ASP A 289 19.31 -7.31 5.40
C ASP A 289 18.44 -6.59 6.45
N THR A 290 17.14 -6.39 6.20
CA THR A 290 16.29 -5.58 7.09
C THR A 290 14.87 -6.14 7.22
N LEU A 291 14.30 -6.01 8.42
CA LEU A 291 12.93 -6.38 8.76
C LEU A 291 12.15 -5.15 9.23
N THR A 292 10.92 -4.99 8.73
CA THR A 292 10.11 -3.81 9.04
C THR A 292 8.87 -4.15 9.86
N PHE A 293 8.64 -3.39 10.94
CA PHE A 293 7.54 -3.56 11.90
C PHE A 293 6.62 -2.33 12.01
N GLU A 294 6.62 -1.43 11.01
CA GLU A 294 5.80 -0.19 11.02
C GLU A 294 4.35 -0.41 11.45
N ASN A 295 3.64 -1.39 10.88
CA ASN A 295 2.25 -1.68 11.25
C ASN A 295 2.07 -2.08 12.72
N TYR A 296 3.08 -2.70 13.35
CA TYR A 296 3.06 -3.00 14.78
C TYR A 296 3.39 -1.76 15.62
N ASN A 297 4.37 -0.97 15.17
CA ASN A 297 4.79 0.26 15.84
C ASN A 297 3.64 1.27 15.87
N LEU A 298 2.98 1.51 14.74
CA LEU A 298 1.81 2.38 14.65
C LEU A 298 0.68 1.93 15.59
N ARG A 299 0.40 0.62 15.65
CA ARG A 299 -0.65 0.06 16.52
C ARG A 299 -0.37 0.22 18.02
N HIS A 300 0.89 0.41 18.42
CA HIS A 300 1.29 0.43 19.83
C HIS A 300 2.11 1.68 20.20
N GLN A 301 2.04 2.74 19.40
CA GLN A 301 2.81 3.97 19.61
C GLN A 301 2.55 4.63 20.98
N SER A 302 1.35 4.44 21.55
CA SER A 302 0.98 4.96 22.87
C SER A 302 1.49 4.14 24.05
N VAL A 303 1.96 2.91 23.80
CA VAL A 303 2.38 1.95 24.84
C VAL A 303 3.87 1.61 24.72
N LEU A 304 4.41 1.69 23.51
CA LEU A 304 5.84 1.52 23.25
C LEU A 304 6.56 2.82 23.57
N GLU A 305 7.63 2.72 24.34
CA GLU A 305 8.54 3.83 24.58
C GLU A 305 9.31 4.22 23.30
N LYS A 306 9.68 3.23 22.49
CA LYS A 306 10.35 3.39 21.19
C LYS A 306 9.79 2.40 20.16
N PRO A 307 9.74 2.77 18.87
CA PRO A 307 9.30 1.86 17.82
C PRO A 307 10.25 0.65 17.72
N ILE A 308 9.71 -0.56 17.58
CA ILE A 308 10.50 -1.77 17.32
C ILE A 308 11.13 -1.63 15.93
N THR A 309 12.40 -1.27 15.89
CA THR A 309 13.18 -1.12 14.66
C THR A 309 14.65 -1.45 14.92
N VAL A 310 15.34 -1.94 13.88
CA VAL A 310 16.80 -2.13 13.91
C VAL A 310 17.56 -0.80 13.83
N ASP A 311 16.89 0.33 13.56
CA ASP A 311 17.56 1.63 13.37
C ASP A 311 18.37 2.08 14.58
N GLN A 312 17.95 1.74 15.80
CA GLN A 312 18.72 2.02 17.02
C GLN A 312 20.06 1.28 17.07
N PHE A 313 20.20 0.23 16.26
CA PHE A 313 21.37 -0.62 16.18
C PHE A 313 22.01 -0.56 14.78
N ARG A 314 21.70 0.48 13.98
CA ARG A 314 22.10 0.61 12.59
C ARG A 314 23.62 0.53 12.44
N GLU A 315 24.37 1.24 13.25
CA GLU A 315 25.84 1.25 13.17
C GLU A 315 26.43 -0.14 13.42
N ALA A 316 26.02 -0.81 14.51
CA ALA A 316 26.47 -2.17 14.82
C ALA A 316 26.08 -3.17 13.72
N LYS A 317 24.86 -3.06 13.19
CA LYS A 317 24.34 -3.90 12.10
C LYS A 317 25.10 -3.70 10.79
N GLU A 318 25.33 -2.46 10.38
CA GLU A 318 26.08 -2.17 9.14
C GLU A 318 27.56 -2.54 9.29
N LYS A 319 28.17 -2.31 10.47
CA LYS A 319 29.53 -2.79 10.77
C LYS A 319 29.64 -4.32 10.66
N PHE A 320 28.71 -5.06 11.28
CA PHE A 320 28.68 -6.52 11.16
C PHE A 320 28.47 -6.98 9.71
N LYS A 321 27.56 -6.32 8.96
CA LYS A 321 27.33 -6.63 7.54
C LYS A 321 28.60 -6.45 6.71
N LEU A 322 29.28 -5.31 6.84
CA LEU A 322 30.46 -4.98 6.02
C LEU A 322 31.69 -5.79 6.43
N GLU A 323 32.03 -5.81 7.71
CA GLU A 323 33.28 -6.39 8.22
C GLU A 323 33.23 -7.91 8.37
N ARG A 324 32.03 -8.50 8.49
CA ARG A 324 31.86 -9.95 8.69
C ARG A 324 31.20 -10.61 7.48
N ILE A 325 29.96 -10.22 7.15
CA ILE A 325 29.19 -10.92 6.10
C ILE A 325 29.80 -10.67 4.71
N TYR A 326 29.91 -9.42 4.28
CA TYR A 326 30.43 -9.07 2.94
C TYR A 326 31.87 -9.55 2.76
N LYS A 327 32.72 -9.33 3.76
CA LYS A 327 34.09 -9.85 3.77
C LYS A 327 34.11 -11.37 3.55
N LYS A 328 33.30 -12.13 4.31
CA LYS A 328 33.25 -13.59 4.18
C LYS A 328 32.72 -14.05 2.82
N ILE A 329 31.68 -13.40 2.28
CA ILE A 329 31.16 -13.68 0.94
C ILE A 329 32.25 -13.47 -0.11
N ALA A 330 32.95 -12.34 -0.05
CA ALA A 330 34.00 -11.99 -1.00
C ALA A 330 35.21 -12.92 -0.91
N GLU A 331 35.65 -13.27 0.31
CA GLU A 331 36.75 -14.20 0.54
C GLU A 331 36.45 -15.61 0.00
N ARG A 332 35.25 -16.14 0.29
CA ARG A 332 34.81 -17.45 -0.20
C ARG A 332 34.69 -17.48 -1.72
N GLU A 333 34.07 -16.47 -2.33
CA GLU A 333 33.96 -16.42 -3.79
C GLU A 333 35.32 -16.29 -4.47
N ARG A 334 36.26 -15.54 -3.88
CA ARG A 334 37.63 -15.42 -4.39
C ARG A 334 38.38 -16.76 -4.36
N LEU A 335 38.27 -17.51 -3.26
CA LEU A 335 39.01 -18.76 -3.06
C LEU A 335 38.37 -19.95 -3.80
N GLU A 336 37.05 -20.06 -3.76
CA GLU A 336 36.32 -21.26 -4.20
C GLU A 336 35.55 -21.07 -5.51
N ARG A 337 35.39 -19.83 -5.98
CA ARG A 337 34.69 -19.48 -7.24
C ARG A 337 33.31 -20.12 -7.33
N ILE A 338 32.53 -20.10 -6.24
CA ILE A 338 31.26 -20.83 -6.11
C ILE A 338 30.23 -20.32 -7.11
N LEU A 339 29.99 -19.00 -7.13
CA LEU A 339 29.02 -18.36 -8.02
C LEU A 339 29.48 -18.47 -9.47
N GLU A 340 30.76 -18.23 -9.73
CA GLU A 340 31.32 -18.35 -11.08
C GLU A 340 31.21 -19.76 -11.65
N THR A 341 31.59 -20.78 -10.87
CA THR A 341 31.48 -22.19 -11.28
C THR A 341 30.02 -22.56 -11.53
N TRP A 342 29.11 -22.08 -10.68
CA TRP A 342 27.67 -22.29 -10.88
C TRP A 342 27.18 -21.67 -12.19
N VAL A 343 27.51 -20.41 -12.48
CA VAL A 343 27.12 -19.75 -13.74
C VAL A 343 27.66 -20.52 -14.95
N ARG A 344 28.93 -20.95 -14.91
CA ARG A 344 29.59 -21.66 -16.02
C ARG A 344 29.02 -23.04 -16.30
N THR A 345 28.44 -23.72 -15.31
CA THR A 345 28.03 -25.13 -15.45
C THR A 345 26.51 -25.32 -15.43
N CYS A 346 25.74 -24.39 -14.86
CA CYS A 346 24.30 -24.60 -14.63
C CYS A 346 23.52 -24.73 -15.95
N HIS A 347 23.92 -24.03 -17.02
CA HIS A 347 23.27 -24.11 -18.34
C HIS A 347 23.37 -25.51 -18.99
N GLN A 348 24.34 -26.34 -18.57
CA GLN A 348 24.47 -27.72 -19.04
C GLN A 348 23.39 -28.63 -18.44
N LYS A 349 22.86 -28.27 -17.27
CA LYS A 349 21.83 -29.03 -16.54
C LYS A 349 20.41 -28.53 -16.85
N GLN A 350 20.28 -27.32 -17.38
CA GLN A 350 18.99 -26.66 -17.57
C GLN A 350 19.02 -25.79 -18.83
N ARG A 351 18.15 -26.11 -19.78
CA ARG A 351 18.03 -25.44 -21.07
C ARG A 351 16.60 -24.94 -21.27
N TYR A 352 16.48 -23.85 -22.04
CA TYR A 352 15.21 -23.26 -22.43
C TYR A 352 15.17 -23.17 -23.95
N ASP A 353 14.20 -23.81 -24.58
CA ASP A 353 13.96 -23.69 -26.02
C ASP A 353 13.15 -22.42 -26.31
N ALA A 354 13.64 -21.58 -27.21
CA ALA A 354 13.03 -20.27 -27.48
C ALA A 354 11.66 -20.41 -28.15
N ASP A 355 11.50 -21.38 -29.06
CA ASP A 355 10.24 -21.61 -29.77
C ASP A 355 9.19 -22.22 -28.84
N GLU A 356 9.59 -23.14 -27.96
CA GLU A 356 8.71 -23.73 -26.95
C GLU A 356 8.21 -22.66 -25.96
N ILE A 357 9.12 -21.84 -25.43
CA ILE A 357 8.75 -20.74 -24.52
C ILE A 357 7.87 -19.71 -25.23
N GLY A 358 8.16 -19.38 -26.49
CA GLY A 358 7.33 -18.48 -27.31
C GLY A 358 5.89 -19.00 -27.44
N LYS A 359 5.72 -20.28 -27.78
CA LYS A 359 4.39 -20.93 -27.88
C LYS A 359 3.65 -20.93 -26.53
N LEU A 360 4.34 -21.19 -25.43
CA LEU A 360 3.74 -21.14 -24.09
C LEU A 360 3.33 -19.72 -23.70
N HIS A 361 4.14 -18.72 -24.03
CA HIS A 361 3.84 -17.32 -23.79
C HIS A 361 2.60 -16.87 -24.56
N GLU A 362 2.50 -17.18 -25.86
CA GLU A 362 1.31 -16.89 -26.67
C GLU A 362 0.05 -17.55 -26.10
N LYS A 363 0.14 -18.84 -25.78
CA LYS A 363 -1.00 -19.64 -25.34
C LYS A 363 -1.55 -19.22 -23.97
N PHE A 364 -0.67 -18.95 -23.00
CA PHE A 364 -1.08 -18.81 -21.59
C PHE A 364 -0.91 -17.40 -21.01
N VAL A 365 -0.16 -16.52 -21.68
CA VAL A 365 0.07 -15.15 -21.21
C VAL A 365 -0.64 -14.13 -22.10
N LEU A 366 -0.69 -14.36 -23.42
CA LEU A 366 -1.28 -13.40 -24.36
C LEU A 366 -2.76 -13.63 -24.69
N THR A 367 -3.38 -14.75 -24.31
CA THR A 367 -4.82 -15.02 -24.50
C THR A 367 -5.70 -14.19 -23.54
N ASP A 368 -6.95 -13.90 -23.93
CA ASP A 368 -7.88 -13.12 -23.10
C ASP A 368 -8.24 -13.83 -21.78
N ASP A 369 -8.37 -15.16 -21.78
CA ASP A 369 -8.56 -15.97 -20.56
C ASP A 369 -7.33 -15.98 -19.64
N GLY A 370 -6.12 -16.05 -20.21
CA GLY A 370 -4.86 -15.93 -19.47
C GLY A 370 -4.67 -14.54 -18.86
N ARG A 371 -5.11 -13.48 -19.56
CA ARG A 371 -5.14 -12.11 -19.05
C ARG A 371 -6.23 -11.91 -17.99
N GLU A 372 -7.38 -12.54 -18.10
CA GLU A 372 -8.46 -12.52 -17.11
C GLU A 372 -8.05 -13.25 -15.82
N GLU A 373 -7.40 -14.41 -15.94
CA GLU A 373 -6.92 -15.20 -14.80
C GLU A 373 -5.66 -14.58 -14.18
N GLN A 374 -4.71 -14.05 -14.97
CA GLN A 374 -3.60 -13.23 -14.44
C GLN A 374 -4.10 -11.94 -13.79
N ARG A 375 -5.19 -11.33 -14.27
CA ARG A 375 -5.81 -10.15 -13.66
C ARG A 375 -6.56 -10.51 -12.37
N ARG A 376 -7.28 -11.64 -12.32
CA ARG A 376 -7.90 -12.19 -11.09
C ARG A 376 -6.85 -12.62 -10.08
N ALA A 377 -5.78 -13.25 -10.53
CA ALA A 377 -4.61 -13.64 -9.76
C ALA A 377 -3.89 -12.40 -9.22
N HIS A 378 -3.54 -11.43 -10.06
CA HIS A 378 -2.96 -10.13 -9.70
C HIS A 378 -3.83 -9.43 -8.66
N ILE A 379 -5.15 -9.34 -8.88
CA ILE A 379 -6.13 -8.83 -7.89
C ILE A 379 -6.08 -9.66 -6.58
N ALA A 380 -6.14 -10.98 -6.64
CA ALA A 380 -6.11 -11.89 -5.48
C ALA A 380 -4.76 -11.91 -4.74
N SER A 381 -3.74 -11.21 -5.23
CA SER A 381 -2.39 -11.29 -4.70
C SER A 381 -1.76 -9.95 -4.41
N LEU A 382 -2.23 -8.87 -5.04
CA LEU A 382 -2.10 -7.52 -4.49
C LEU A 382 -2.59 -7.46 -3.03
N TYR A 383 -3.40 -8.43 -2.59
CA TYR A 383 -3.93 -8.56 -1.23
C TYR A 383 -3.72 -9.97 -0.63
N PRO A 384 -2.52 -10.33 -0.15
CA PRO A 384 -2.39 -11.54 0.66
C PRO A 384 -3.15 -11.35 1.97
N ILE A 385 -4.03 -12.30 2.25
CA ILE A 385 -4.83 -12.36 3.47
C ILE A 385 -3.91 -12.34 4.69
N LYS A 386 -3.76 -11.18 5.33
CA LYS A 386 -3.40 -11.07 6.75
C LYS A 386 -4.43 -10.19 7.44
N THR A 387 -5.27 -10.88 8.19
CA THR A 387 -6.24 -10.38 9.13
C THR A 387 -5.56 -9.54 10.23
N ASN A 388 -5.93 -8.26 10.36
CA ASN A 388 -5.92 -7.64 11.69
C ASN A 388 -7.07 -6.65 11.86
N MET A 389 -7.98 -7.01 12.75
CA MET A 389 -9.32 -6.46 12.94
C MET A 389 -9.33 -5.29 13.94
N ARG A 390 -8.33 -4.40 13.88
CA ARG A 390 -8.26 -3.18 14.72
C ARG A 390 -8.18 -1.87 13.93
N ALA A 391 -8.13 -1.91 12.60
CA ALA A 391 -7.98 -0.72 11.74
C ALA A 391 -9.29 0.09 11.52
N PHE A 392 -10.21 0.04 12.48
CA PHE A 392 -11.48 0.78 12.44
C PHE A 392 -11.69 1.71 13.64
N LEU A 393 -10.72 1.77 14.56
CA LEU A 393 -10.75 2.67 15.72
C LEU A 393 -9.71 3.77 15.51
N ASP A 394 -10.09 4.82 14.78
CA ASP A 394 -9.49 6.14 15.03
C ASP A 394 -10.23 6.76 16.22
N VAL A 395 -9.54 7.56 17.04
CA VAL A 395 -10.23 8.40 18.03
C VAL A 395 -11.04 9.41 17.20
N PRO A 396 -12.38 9.29 17.16
CA PRO A 396 -13.18 10.24 16.40
C PRO A 396 -12.88 11.64 16.91
N ASP A 397 -12.65 12.59 16.01
CA ASP A 397 -12.68 13.99 16.40
C ASP A 397 -14.04 14.32 17.02
N GLU A 398 -14.09 15.45 17.72
CA GLU A 398 -15.26 15.83 18.51
C GLU A 398 -16.53 15.94 17.64
N GLU A 399 -16.41 16.43 16.41
CA GLU A 399 -17.53 16.55 15.48
C GLU A 399 -18.04 15.16 15.04
N THR A 400 -17.12 14.26 14.69
CA THR A 400 -17.43 12.85 14.37
C THR A 400 -18.14 12.16 15.53
N PHE A 401 -17.68 12.39 16.76
CA PHE A 401 -18.30 11.82 17.94
C PHE A 401 -19.72 12.35 18.16
N ARG A 402 -19.93 13.67 18.02
CA ARG A 402 -21.26 14.30 18.10
C ARG A 402 -22.21 13.73 17.04
N LEU A 403 -21.75 13.59 15.79
CA LEU A 403 -22.55 13.01 14.71
C LEU A 403 -22.87 11.53 14.95
N ALA A 404 -21.91 10.74 15.44
CA ALA A 404 -22.13 9.35 15.80
C ALA A 404 -23.20 9.19 16.89
N LYS A 405 -23.17 10.07 17.91
CA LYS A 405 -24.19 10.11 18.96
C LYS A 405 -25.57 10.47 18.41
N ALA A 406 -25.66 11.53 17.61
CA ALA A 406 -26.92 11.96 16.99
C ALA A 406 -27.51 10.86 16.08
N MET A 407 -26.68 10.19 15.28
CA MET A 407 -27.11 9.06 14.44
C MET A 407 -27.64 7.89 15.26
N LYS A 408 -27.00 7.59 16.41
CA LYS A 408 -27.47 6.53 17.32
C LYS A 408 -28.86 6.88 17.89
N GLU A 409 -29.04 8.11 18.36
CA GLU A 409 -30.31 8.59 18.92
C GLU A 409 -31.42 8.57 17.87
N GLN A 410 -31.16 9.07 16.66
CA GLN A 410 -32.14 9.06 15.56
C GLN A 410 -32.49 7.64 15.10
N PHE A 411 -31.53 6.72 15.10
CA PHE A 411 -31.80 5.31 14.81
C PHE A 411 -32.72 4.69 15.87
N GLN A 412 -32.47 4.96 17.16
CA GLN A 412 -33.31 4.49 18.27
C GLN A 412 -34.72 5.07 18.19
N VAL A 413 -34.87 6.37 17.90
CA VAL A 413 -36.18 7.02 17.74
C VAL A 413 -36.96 6.40 16.59
N ARG A 414 -36.29 6.09 15.47
CA ARG A 414 -36.96 5.57 14.28
C ARG A 414 -37.34 4.10 14.39
N TYR A 415 -36.47 3.28 14.94
CA TYR A 415 -36.61 1.81 14.89
C TYR A 415 -36.92 1.16 16.24
N GLY A 416 -36.94 1.93 17.34
CA GLY A 416 -37.19 1.42 18.68
C GLY A 416 -36.06 0.56 19.26
N GLU A 417 -34.91 0.47 18.59
CA GLU A 417 -33.74 -0.32 19.02
C GLU A 417 -32.42 0.40 18.73
N GLU A 418 -31.35 0.01 19.43
CA GLU A 418 -30.02 0.58 19.19
C GLU A 418 -29.37 -0.04 17.94
N PRO A 419 -28.65 0.77 17.13
CA PRO A 419 -27.90 0.23 16.00
C PRO A 419 -26.78 -0.70 16.47
N SER A 420 -26.51 -1.76 15.70
CA SER A 420 -25.42 -2.72 15.99
C SER A 420 -24.04 -2.22 15.57
N PHE A 421 -24.00 -1.28 14.63
CA PHE A 421 -22.80 -0.59 14.18
C PHE A 421 -23.12 0.84 13.74
N LEU A 422 -22.11 1.69 13.81
CA LEU A 422 -22.05 2.94 13.06
C LEU A 422 -20.94 2.82 12.03
N ALA A 423 -21.06 3.48 10.89
CA ALA A 423 -19.97 3.64 9.94
C ALA A 423 -19.90 5.08 9.46
N ARG A 424 -18.72 5.49 9.03
CA ARG A 424 -18.46 6.81 8.47
C ARG A 424 -17.66 6.67 7.19
N ALA A 425 -17.98 7.49 6.20
CA ALA A 425 -17.14 7.77 5.06
C ALA A 425 -16.99 9.29 4.95
N PRO A 426 -15.79 9.86 5.08
CA PRO A 426 -15.58 11.30 4.90
C PRO A 426 -15.74 11.71 3.43
N GLY A 427 -16.03 13.00 3.21
CA GLY A 427 -15.82 13.64 1.93
C GLY A 427 -14.32 13.85 1.65
N ARG A 428 -14.02 14.57 0.59
CA ARG A 428 -12.63 14.85 0.18
C ARG A 428 -12.50 16.16 -0.57
N VAL A 429 -11.32 16.76 -0.50
CA VAL A 429 -10.89 17.84 -1.39
C VAL A 429 -9.62 17.44 -2.14
N ILE A 430 -9.48 17.91 -3.37
CA ILE A 430 -8.26 17.73 -4.16
C ILE A 430 -7.48 19.04 -4.04
N LEU A 431 -6.30 18.98 -3.42
CA LEU A 431 -5.43 20.14 -3.27
C LEU A 431 -4.84 20.55 -4.62
N ILE A 432 -4.34 19.58 -5.38
CA ILE A 432 -3.79 19.78 -6.73
C ILE A 432 -3.87 18.46 -7.53
N GLY A 433 -4.00 18.53 -8.85
CA GLY A 433 -4.14 17.34 -9.71
C GLY A 433 -5.55 17.08 -10.22
N GLU A 434 -6.35 18.10 -10.49
CA GLU A 434 -7.69 17.89 -11.04
C GLU A 434 -7.62 17.17 -12.40
N HIS A 435 -8.61 16.32 -12.68
CA HIS A 435 -8.71 15.59 -13.95
C HIS A 435 -7.48 14.71 -14.29
N LEU A 436 -6.61 14.39 -13.32
CA LEU A 436 -5.47 13.50 -13.55
C LEU A 436 -5.75 12.03 -13.22
N ASP A 437 -6.74 11.75 -12.37
CA ASP A 437 -7.00 10.42 -11.84
C ASP A 437 -7.45 9.42 -12.92
N TYR A 438 -8.44 9.78 -13.74
CA TYR A 438 -8.84 8.98 -14.91
C TYR A 438 -7.81 9.02 -16.05
N ASN A 439 -6.87 9.96 -15.98
CA ASN A 439 -5.70 10.01 -16.85
C ASN A 439 -4.54 9.17 -16.32
N GLY A 440 -4.70 8.45 -15.20
CA GLY A 440 -3.71 7.54 -14.66
C GLY A 440 -2.49 8.24 -14.04
N LEU A 441 -2.61 9.52 -13.69
CA LEU A 441 -1.53 10.39 -13.21
C LEU A 441 -1.72 10.79 -11.73
N PRO A 442 -0.64 11.09 -10.99
CA PRO A 442 -0.72 11.34 -9.56
C PRO A 442 -1.56 12.57 -9.19
N VAL A 443 -2.24 12.51 -8.04
CA VAL A 443 -3.06 13.59 -7.47
C VAL A 443 -2.73 13.80 -6.00
N ILE A 444 -2.92 15.02 -5.48
CA ILE A 444 -2.79 15.31 -4.04
C ILE A 444 -4.15 15.72 -3.48
N THR A 445 -4.59 14.98 -2.48
CA THR A 445 -5.96 15.05 -1.95
C THR A 445 -5.98 14.71 -0.47
N LEU A 446 -7.04 15.08 0.24
CA LEU A 446 -7.20 14.76 1.66
C LEU A 446 -8.67 14.51 1.99
N ALA A 447 -8.90 13.65 2.98
CA ALA A 447 -10.23 13.39 3.51
C ALA A 447 -10.64 14.51 4.47
N THR A 448 -11.89 14.96 4.41
CA THR A 448 -12.40 16.05 5.24
C THR A 448 -12.97 15.54 6.58
N THR A 449 -13.21 16.46 7.51
CA THR A 449 -13.96 16.16 8.74
C THR A 449 -15.45 15.95 8.48
N GLN A 450 -16.00 16.51 7.41
CA GLN A 450 -17.36 16.26 6.99
C GLN A 450 -17.49 14.91 6.31
N GLY A 451 -18.59 14.20 6.52
CA GLY A 451 -18.77 12.86 5.97
C GLY A 451 -20.20 12.36 6.00
N THR A 452 -20.42 11.27 5.28
CA THR A 452 -21.62 10.45 5.34
C THR A 452 -21.51 9.50 6.54
N MET A 453 -22.55 9.46 7.35
CA MET A 453 -22.69 8.56 8.48
C MET A 453 -23.76 7.51 8.20
N PHE A 454 -23.54 6.32 8.74
CA PHE A 454 -24.41 5.18 8.63
C PHE A 454 -24.65 4.61 10.02
N ALA A 455 -25.89 4.29 10.36
CA ALA A 455 -26.25 3.52 11.54
C ALA A 455 -27.04 2.31 11.08
N GLY A 456 -26.68 1.11 11.54
CA GLY A 456 -27.37 -0.09 11.05
C GLY A 456 -27.40 -1.27 12.00
N CYS A 457 -28.42 -2.09 11.78
CA CYS A 457 -28.59 -3.40 12.42
C CYS A 457 -28.69 -4.49 11.35
N LEU A 458 -28.34 -5.71 11.74
CA LEU A 458 -28.56 -6.91 10.95
C LEU A 458 -29.78 -7.64 11.52
N ASP A 459 -30.63 -8.16 10.64
CA ASP A 459 -31.73 -9.05 11.01
C ASP A 459 -31.75 -10.32 10.14
N SER A 460 -32.73 -11.20 10.39
CA SER A 460 -32.90 -12.46 9.66
C SER A 460 -33.73 -12.33 8.37
N THR A 461 -34.10 -11.11 7.95
CA THR A 461 -34.89 -10.90 6.74
C THR A 461 -34.03 -11.03 5.48
N GLU A 462 -34.62 -10.88 4.30
CA GLU A 462 -33.91 -10.81 3.01
C GLU A 462 -33.84 -9.39 2.44
N HIS A 463 -34.25 -8.39 3.22
CA HIS A 463 -34.43 -7.01 2.76
C HIS A 463 -33.59 -6.05 3.59
N ILE A 464 -32.94 -5.10 2.92
CA ILE A 464 -32.29 -3.98 3.59
C ILE A 464 -33.21 -2.77 3.43
N GLU A 465 -33.82 -2.33 4.52
CA GLU A 465 -34.52 -1.07 4.60
C GLU A 465 -33.50 0.06 4.74
N VAL A 466 -33.59 1.08 3.89
CA VAL A 466 -32.69 2.24 3.91
C VAL A 466 -33.51 3.51 4.08
N CYS A 467 -33.20 4.27 5.11
CA CYS A 467 -33.83 5.55 5.41
C CYS A 467 -32.76 6.64 5.51
N HIS A 468 -33.17 7.89 5.28
CA HIS A 468 -32.35 9.05 5.56
C HIS A 468 -32.85 9.77 6.82
N VAL A 469 -31.94 10.43 7.54
CA VAL A 469 -32.28 11.24 8.73
C VAL A 469 -33.24 12.39 8.39
N GLU A 470 -33.05 13.02 7.23
CA GLU A 470 -33.97 14.01 6.62
C GLU A 470 -35.03 13.33 5.76
N ASN A 471 -35.91 12.52 6.36
CA ASN A 471 -36.91 11.72 5.65
C ASN A 471 -37.94 12.56 4.85
N SER A 472 -38.09 13.85 5.17
CA SER A 472 -38.92 14.79 4.38
C SER A 472 -38.30 15.19 3.05
N ARG A 473 -36.97 15.03 2.91
CA ARG A 473 -36.19 15.39 1.71
C ARG A 473 -35.72 14.15 0.93
N TYR A 474 -35.53 13.03 1.61
CA TYR A 474 -35.06 11.77 1.06
C TYR A 474 -35.94 10.63 1.59
N GLY A 475 -36.90 10.22 0.76
CA GLY A 475 -37.84 9.14 1.05
C GLY A 475 -37.15 7.79 1.18
N PRO A 476 -37.74 6.86 1.96
CA PRO A 476 -37.15 5.57 2.28
C PRO A 476 -37.13 4.64 1.06
N GLY A 477 -36.22 3.67 1.08
CA GLY A 477 -36.11 2.62 0.07
C GLY A 477 -35.94 1.25 0.70
N MET A 478 -36.31 0.21 -0.07
CA MET A 478 -36.08 -1.17 0.32
C MET A 478 -35.32 -1.88 -0.80
N PHE A 479 -34.22 -2.54 -0.43
CA PHE A 479 -33.47 -3.38 -1.35
C PHE A 479 -33.75 -4.84 -1.02
N ARG A 480 -34.35 -5.57 -1.98
CA ARG A 480 -34.46 -7.01 -1.87
C ARG A 480 -33.15 -7.65 -2.30
N ASN A 481 -32.66 -8.57 -1.49
CA ASN A 481 -31.60 -9.45 -1.90
C ASN A 481 -32.18 -10.76 -2.46
N SER A 482 -32.21 -10.90 -3.79
CA SER A 482 -32.55 -12.16 -4.48
C SER A 482 -31.31 -12.93 -4.96
N GLY A 483 -30.21 -12.87 -4.20
CA GLY A 483 -29.01 -13.67 -4.42
C GLY A 483 -28.06 -13.18 -5.53
N THR A 484 -28.57 -12.54 -6.60
CA THR A 484 -27.73 -12.10 -7.74
C THR A 484 -27.98 -10.67 -8.24
N ARG A 485 -29.06 -10.01 -7.81
CA ARG A 485 -29.38 -8.62 -8.16
C ARG A 485 -29.94 -7.89 -6.96
N MET A 486 -29.49 -6.65 -6.75
CA MET A 486 -30.14 -5.69 -5.86
C MET A 486 -30.75 -4.61 -6.75
N ALA A 487 -32.06 -4.42 -6.63
CA ALA A 487 -32.79 -3.36 -7.30
C ALA A 487 -33.53 -2.52 -6.25
N VAL A 488 -33.58 -1.21 -6.47
CA VAL A 488 -34.57 -0.34 -5.81
C VAL A 488 -35.94 -0.83 -6.30
N SER A 489 -36.93 -0.94 -5.41
CA SER A 489 -38.32 -1.20 -5.83
C SER A 489 -38.72 -0.23 -6.96
N GLU A 490 -39.09 -0.75 -8.13
CA GLU A 490 -39.53 0.03 -9.30
C GLU A 490 -40.96 0.57 -9.13
N ASP A 491 -41.33 1.01 -7.93
CA ASP A 491 -42.63 1.59 -7.69
C ASP A 491 -42.68 2.98 -8.36
N GLU A 492 -43.56 3.15 -9.34
CA GLU A 492 -43.68 4.37 -10.15
C GLU A 492 -44.03 5.61 -9.30
N LYS A 493 -44.46 5.41 -8.04
CA LYS A 493 -44.77 6.47 -7.07
C LYS A 493 -43.55 7.10 -6.38
N VAL A 494 -42.33 6.59 -6.59
CA VAL A 494 -41.12 7.12 -5.95
C VAL A 494 -40.60 8.36 -6.69
N SER A 495 -40.36 9.46 -5.95
CA SER A 495 -39.88 10.72 -6.53
C SER A 495 -38.50 10.54 -7.19
N LEU A 496 -38.14 11.40 -8.14
CA LEU A 496 -36.84 11.34 -8.83
C LEU A 496 -35.66 11.54 -7.85
N VAL A 497 -35.84 12.40 -6.85
CA VAL A 497 -34.83 12.66 -5.81
C VAL A 497 -34.59 11.38 -5.00
N ASP A 498 -35.67 10.68 -4.62
CA ASP A 498 -35.63 9.44 -3.85
C ASP A 498 -34.93 8.32 -4.63
N ARG A 499 -35.26 8.19 -5.92
CA ARG A 499 -34.58 7.23 -6.81
C ARG A 499 -33.08 7.47 -6.93
N ASN A 500 -32.66 8.74 -7.04
CA ASN A 500 -31.26 9.07 -7.29
C ASN A 500 -30.34 8.78 -6.09
N TRP A 501 -30.75 9.14 -4.86
CA TRP A 501 -29.88 8.90 -3.69
C TRP A 501 -29.82 7.40 -3.32
N LEU A 502 -30.93 6.69 -3.45
CA LEU A 502 -30.98 5.23 -3.27
C LEU A 502 -30.12 4.50 -4.30
N GLN A 503 -29.99 5.02 -5.53
CA GLN A 503 -29.09 4.45 -6.53
C GLN A 503 -27.62 4.49 -6.10
N TYR A 504 -27.13 5.61 -5.54
CA TYR A 504 -25.76 5.67 -5.01
C TYR A 504 -25.52 4.63 -3.90
N VAL A 505 -26.48 4.46 -2.99
CA VAL A 505 -26.41 3.40 -1.96
C VAL A 505 -26.37 2.01 -2.62
N SER A 506 -27.24 1.78 -3.59
CA SER A 506 -27.34 0.50 -4.30
C SER A 506 -26.03 0.15 -5.01
N TRP A 507 -25.36 1.11 -5.66
CA TRP A 507 -24.09 0.90 -6.35
C TRP A 507 -23.00 0.52 -5.36
N GLY A 508 -22.94 1.16 -4.19
CA GLY A 508 -21.96 0.81 -3.15
C GLY A 508 -22.16 -0.61 -2.62
N ILE A 509 -23.40 -0.99 -2.32
CA ILE A 509 -23.70 -2.36 -1.84
C ILE A 509 -23.42 -3.39 -2.94
N LYS A 510 -23.88 -3.13 -4.18
CA LYS A 510 -23.69 -3.98 -5.36
C LYS A 510 -22.21 -4.18 -5.67
N ALA A 511 -21.40 -3.11 -5.60
CA ALA A 511 -19.95 -3.14 -5.84
C ALA A 511 -19.28 -4.28 -5.06
N LEU A 512 -19.68 -4.42 -3.80
CA LEU A 512 -19.16 -5.47 -2.96
C LEU A 512 -19.78 -6.83 -3.27
N VAL A 513 -21.12 -6.92 -3.28
CA VAL A 513 -21.82 -8.20 -3.41
C VAL A 513 -21.40 -8.92 -4.69
N GLU A 514 -21.30 -8.20 -5.80
CA GLU A 514 -20.91 -8.78 -7.09
C GLU A 514 -19.43 -9.16 -7.18
N SER A 515 -18.56 -8.52 -6.37
CA SER A 515 -17.15 -8.91 -6.28
C SER A 515 -16.94 -10.28 -5.62
N LEU A 516 -17.92 -10.77 -4.86
CA LEU A 516 -17.83 -12.06 -4.19
C LEU A 516 -18.11 -13.22 -5.19
N PRO A 517 -17.42 -14.37 -5.07
CA PRO A 517 -17.73 -15.56 -5.84
C PRO A 517 -19.20 -15.97 -5.68
N MET A 518 -19.86 -16.45 -6.73
CA MET A 518 -21.28 -16.84 -6.71
C MET A 518 -21.65 -17.72 -5.50
N SER A 519 -20.83 -18.72 -5.17
CA SER A 519 -21.01 -19.60 -4.01
C SER A 519 -20.86 -18.93 -2.63
N LYS A 520 -20.32 -17.71 -2.61
CA LYS A 520 -20.13 -16.85 -1.43
C LYS A 520 -20.93 -15.55 -1.50
N ARG A 521 -21.72 -15.32 -2.57
CA ARG A 521 -22.73 -14.27 -2.68
C ARG A 521 -23.86 -14.65 -1.75
N THR A 522 -23.70 -14.23 -0.52
CA THR A 522 -24.53 -14.59 0.61
C THR A 522 -24.88 -13.26 1.26
N VAL A 523 -25.75 -12.45 0.67
CA VAL A 523 -26.48 -11.53 1.55
C VAL A 523 -27.42 -12.42 2.36
N THR A 524 -26.86 -12.92 3.46
CA THR A 524 -27.41 -13.97 4.33
C THR A 524 -28.14 -13.34 5.52
N GLY A 525 -28.59 -12.10 5.33
CA GLY A 525 -29.38 -11.33 6.28
C GLY A 525 -29.71 -9.95 5.71
N GLY A 526 -30.89 -9.48 6.05
CA GLY A 526 -31.38 -8.14 5.80
C GLY A 526 -30.98 -7.21 6.93
N GLY A 527 -31.74 -6.13 7.10
CA GLY A 527 -31.52 -5.21 8.19
C GLY A 527 -32.03 -3.81 7.89
N ARG A 528 -31.64 -2.89 8.76
CA ARG A 528 -32.02 -1.47 8.68
C ARG A 528 -30.77 -0.63 8.59
N LEU A 529 -30.78 0.34 7.71
CA LEU A 529 -29.70 1.28 7.50
C LEU A 529 -30.24 2.71 7.50
N LEU A 530 -29.88 3.48 8.52
CA LEU A 530 -30.11 4.91 8.56
C LEU A 530 -28.86 5.62 8.03
N VAL A 531 -29.06 6.50 7.05
CA VAL A 531 -28.02 7.31 6.41
C VAL A 531 -28.21 8.77 6.79
N GLY A 532 -27.12 9.46 7.12
CA GLY A 532 -27.10 10.90 7.37
C GLY A 532 -25.69 11.45 7.20
N GLY A 533 -25.42 12.62 7.80
CA GLY A 533 -24.09 13.23 7.77
C GLY A 533 -24.13 14.74 7.74
N ASN A 534 -22.96 15.36 7.72
CA ASN A 534 -22.74 16.80 7.67
C ASN A 534 -22.04 17.25 6.38
N LEU A 535 -22.00 16.38 5.36
CA LEU A 535 -21.32 16.65 4.09
C LEU A 535 -22.25 17.39 3.12
N PRO A 536 -21.90 18.62 2.67
CA PRO A 536 -22.72 19.37 1.73
C PRO A 536 -22.92 18.66 0.38
N ARG A 537 -24.15 18.73 -0.16
CA ARG A 537 -24.55 18.03 -1.39
C ARG A 537 -24.00 18.70 -2.66
N ALA A 538 -23.59 17.87 -3.64
CA ALA A 538 -23.46 18.21 -5.07
C ALA A 538 -22.58 19.43 -5.39
N GLY A 539 -21.57 19.69 -4.55
CA GLY A 539 -20.65 20.81 -4.75
C GLY A 539 -19.20 20.41 -5.04
N GLY A 540 -18.84 19.14 -5.22
CA GLY A 540 -17.42 18.79 -5.48
C GLY A 540 -16.55 18.50 -4.26
N MET A 541 -17.15 18.31 -3.06
CA MET A 541 -16.51 17.62 -1.92
C MET A 541 -16.78 16.09 -1.87
N SER A 542 -17.24 15.52 -3.00
CA SER A 542 -17.57 14.10 -3.18
C SER A 542 -18.63 13.53 -2.24
N SER A 543 -19.77 14.22 -2.09
CA SER A 543 -20.91 13.67 -1.37
C SER A 543 -21.43 12.36 -1.96
N SER A 544 -21.46 12.22 -3.30
CA SER A 544 -21.86 10.99 -3.97
C SER A 544 -20.91 9.83 -3.68
N SER A 545 -19.61 10.03 -3.88
CA SER A 545 -18.62 8.97 -3.71
C SER A 545 -18.40 8.61 -2.23
N SER A 546 -18.57 9.54 -1.30
CA SER A 546 -18.65 9.26 0.14
C SER A 546 -19.83 8.32 0.45
N LEU A 547 -21.01 8.57 -0.12
CA LEU A 547 -22.18 7.71 0.03
C LEU A 547 -21.96 6.31 -0.59
N VAL A 548 -21.41 6.24 -1.81
CA VAL A 548 -21.12 4.96 -2.48
C VAL A 548 -20.04 4.16 -1.72
N ALA A 549 -18.92 4.80 -1.37
CA ALA A 549 -17.82 4.16 -0.66
C ALA A 549 -18.20 3.72 0.75
N GLY A 550 -18.96 4.56 1.46
CA GLY A 550 -19.54 4.22 2.77
C GLY A 550 -20.54 3.07 2.69
N SER A 551 -21.39 3.04 1.66
CA SER A 551 -22.32 1.94 1.43
C SER A 551 -21.61 0.62 1.12
N ALA A 552 -20.52 0.67 0.35
CA ALA A 552 -19.66 -0.50 0.11
C ALA A 552 -18.96 -0.98 1.40
N LEU A 553 -18.52 -0.04 2.24
CA LEU A 553 -17.93 -0.33 3.55
C LEU A 553 -18.95 -0.97 4.51
N VAL A 554 -20.18 -0.45 4.54
CA VAL A 554 -21.32 -1.04 5.29
C VAL A 554 -21.62 -2.44 4.76
N ALA A 555 -21.71 -2.61 3.44
CA ALA A 555 -21.94 -3.92 2.84
C ALA A 555 -20.87 -4.93 3.27
N ALA A 556 -19.60 -4.50 3.41
CA ALA A 556 -18.52 -5.39 3.85
C ALA A 556 -18.74 -5.86 5.29
N ARG A 557 -19.24 -4.96 6.13
CA ARG A 557 -19.60 -5.27 7.52
C ARG A 557 -20.83 -6.15 7.64
N LEU A 558 -21.86 -5.90 6.84
CA LEU A 558 -23.09 -6.70 6.80
C LEU A 558 -22.77 -8.13 6.35
N ASN A 559 -21.93 -8.28 5.32
CA ASN A 559 -21.49 -9.57 4.79
C ASN A 559 -20.34 -10.23 5.59
N ARG A 560 -19.94 -9.63 6.73
CA ARG A 560 -18.84 -10.08 7.60
C ARG A 560 -17.53 -10.34 6.83
N LYS A 561 -17.29 -9.58 5.75
CA LYS A 561 -16.08 -9.68 4.93
C LYS A 561 -15.01 -8.73 5.46
N ARG A 562 -13.76 -9.14 5.30
CA ARG A 562 -12.58 -8.34 5.66
C ARG A 562 -11.85 -8.00 4.37
N ILE A 563 -12.18 -6.85 3.79
CA ILE A 563 -11.62 -6.36 2.53
C ILE A 563 -10.85 -5.07 2.81
N PRO A 564 -9.63 -4.89 2.27
CA PRO A 564 -8.87 -3.64 2.41
C PRO A 564 -9.66 -2.42 1.94
N LYS A 565 -9.56 -1.31 2.67
CA LYS A 565 -10.27 -0.05 2.36
C LYS A 565 -10.01 0.43 0.94
N GLN A 566 -8.78 0.32 0.45
CA GLN A 566 -8.41 0.66 -0.93
C GLN A 566 -9.14 -0.20 -1.97
N GLU A 567 -9.36 -1.49 -1.70
CA GLU A 567 -10.08 -2.37 -2.61
C GLU A 567 -11.58 -2.07 -2.61
N ILE A 568 -12.17 -1.81 -1.43
CA ILE A 568 -13.55 -1.34 -1.32
C ILE A 568 -13.72 -0.04 -2.12
N ALA A 569 -12.76 0.89 -2.02
CA ALA A 569 -12.78 2.15 -2.75
C ALA A 569 -12.75 1.94 -4.27
N LEU A 570 -11.90 1.03 -4.77
CA LEU A 570 -11.80 0.74 -6.20
C LEU A 570 -13.06 0.05 -6.75
N LEU A 571 -13.67 -0.84 -5.97
CA LEU A 571 -14.94 -1.48 -6.30
C LEU A 571 -16.07 -0.42 -6.34
N ALA A 572 -16.14 0.43 -5.32
CA ALA A 572 -17.11 1.52 -5.23
C ALA A 572 -16.97 2.50 -6.42
N ALA A 573 -15.73 2.88 -6.77
CA ALA A 573 -15.44 3.74 -7.92
C ALA A 573 -15.93 3.11 -9.22
N ARG A 574 -15.69 1.81 -9.43
CA ARG A 574 -16.19 1.10 -10.60
C ARG A 574 -17.72 1.09 -10.63
N ALA A 575 -18.38 0.76 -9.53
CA ALA A 575 -19.83 0.69 -9.49
C ALA A 575 -20.51 2.05 -9.72
N GLU A 576 -19.96 3.14 -9.18
CA GLU A 576 -20.47 4.49 -9.46
C GLU A 576 -20.31 4.85 -10.94
N ARG A 577 -19.20 4.47 -11.59
CA ARG A 577 -18.99 4.71 -13.03
C ARG A 577 -19.95 3.91 -13.91
N ASP A 578 -20.09 2.62 -13.61
CA ASP A 578 -20.95 1.72 -14.37
C ASP A 578 -22.43 2.11 -14.20
N GLY A 579 -22.82 2.56 -13.00
CA GLY A 579 -24.18 2.98 -12.69
C GLY A 579 -24.54 4.38 -13.17
N ALA A 580 -23.67 5.37 -12.92
CA ALA A 580 -23.92 6.76 -13.26
C ALA A 580 -23.54 7.12 -14.72
N GLY A 581 -22.82 6.22 -15.42
CA GLY A 581 -22.32 6.46 -16.77
C GLY A 581 -21.12 7.41 -16.86
N THR A 582 -20.55 7.83 -15.72
CA THR A 582 -19.40 8.74 -15.67
C THR A 582 -18.10 8.02 -16.02
N LYS A 583 -17.18 8.70 -16.72
CA LYS A 583 -15.86 8.18 -17.11
C LYS A 583 -14.75 8.66 -16.18
N GLY A 584 -15.04 8.77 -14.87
CA GLY A 584 -14.12 9.29 -13.86
C GLY A 584 -13.07 8.29 -13.39
N GLY A 585 -12.20 8.72 -12.47
CA GLY A 585 -11.24 7.85 -11.80
C GLY A 585 -11.74 7.40 -10.43
N ALA A 586 -10.81 7.14 -9.51
CA ALA A 586 -11.09 6.56 -8.20
C ALA A 586 -10.59 7.42 -7.03
N VAL A 587 -10.11 8.64 -7.29
CA VAL A 587 -9.53 9.52 -6.26
C VAL A 587 -10.52 9.78 -5.12
N ASP A 588 -11.79 10.02 -5.45
CA ASP A 588 -12.84 10.34 -4.49
C ASP A 588 -13.01 9.22 -3.45
N HIS A 589 -13.18 7.98 -3.94
CA HIS A 589 -13.42 6.80 -3.12
C HIS A 589 -12.18 6.41 -2.32
N ILE A 590 -11.00 6.47 -2.96
CA ILE A 590 -9.74 6.14 -2.28
C ILE A 590 -9.50 7.13 -1.15
N THR A 591 -9.67 8.42 -1.39
CA THR A 591 -9.47 9.43 -0.34
C THR A 591 -10.47 9.26 0.79
N SER A 592 -11.75 9.02 0.45
CA SER A 592 -12.80 8.78 1.42
C SER A 592 -12.45 7.60 2.34
N LEU A 593 -11.98 6.46 1.82
CA LEU A 593 -11.71 5.30 2.66
C LEU A 593 -10.28 5.23 3.22
N CYS A 594 -9.29 5.80 2.55
CA CYS A 594 -7.87 5.68 2.89
C CYS A 594 -7.25 6.97 3.46
N GLY A 595 -8.06 8.00 3.75
CA GLY A 595 -7.64 9.22 4.44
C GLY A 595 -6.78 8.95 5.67
N VAL A 596 -5.82 9.84 5.92
CA VAL A 596 -4.94 9.80 7.09
C VAL A 596 -5.06 11.12 7.84
N ARG A 597 -5.30 11.04 9.16
CA ARG A 597 -5.36 12.21 10.03
C ARG A 597 -4.07 13.03 9.90
N GLU A 598 -4.21 14.36 9.85
CA GLU A 598 -3.10 15.32 9.82
C GLU A 598 -2.18 15.20 8.59
N SER A 599 -2.57 14.52 7.52
CA SER A 599 -1.77 14.43 6.29
C SER A 599 -2.63 14.47 5.03
N ALA A 600 -2.12 15.11 3.98
CA ALA A 600 -2.63 14.89 2.64
C ALA A 600 -2.08 13.57 2.07
N LEU A 601 -2.69 13.09 1.00
CA LEU A 601 -2.33 11.88 0.29
C LEU A 601 -1.88 12.25 -1.12
N LYS A 602 -0.72 11.74 -1.55
CA LYS A 602 -0.39 11.62 -2.97
C LYS A 602 -0.84 10.24 -3.45
N ILE A 603 -1.81 10.20 -4.36
CA ILE A 603 -2.31 8.96 -4.94
C ILE A 603 -1.77 8.86 -6.36
N SER A 604 -0.93 7.86 -6.63
CA SER A 604 -0.41 7.55 -7.97
C SER A 604 -1.18 6.34 -8.52
N PHE A 605 -1.62 6.35 -9.78
CA PHE A 605 -2.49 5.28 -10.32
C PHE A 605 -1.78 4.28 -11.25
N THR A 606 -0.66 4.67 -11.86
CA THR A 606 0.08 3.87 -12.84
C THR A 606 1.48 3.52 -12.33
N PRO A 607 1.95 2.25 -12.46
CA PRO A 607 1.25 1.08 -13.01
C PRO A 607 0.21 0.48 -12.06
N HIS A 608 0.28 0.82 -10.77
CA HIS A 608 -0.64 0.39 -9.73
C HIS A 608 -0.93 1.55 -8.79
N VAL A 609 -2.03 1.45 -8.04
CA VAL A 609 -2.41 2.48 -7.07
C VAL A 609 -1.48 2.47 -5.87
N VAL A 610 -0.74 3.56 -5.67
CA VAL A 610 0.16 3.81 -4.52
C VAL A 610 -0.32 5.06 -3.78
N ILE A 611 -0.35 4.98 -2.45
CA ILE A 611 -0.79 6.07 -1.57
C ILE A 611 0.39 6.46 -0.69
N ASP A 612 0.94 7.65 -0.91
CA ASP A 612 1.99 8.25 -0.10
C ASP A 612 1.41 9.39 0.74
N LYS A 613 2.03 9.69 1.88
CA LYS A 613 1.67 10.86 2.69
C LYS A 613 2.39 12.10 2.16
N VAL A 614 1.68 13.23 2.16
CA VAL A 614 2.24 14.55 1.85
C VAL A 614 1.92 15.49 3.00
N GLU A 615 2.93 16.20 3.47
CA GLU A 615 2.77 17.19 4.53
C GLU A 615 2.08 18.44 4.00
N ILE A 616 1.14 18.95 4.79
CA ILE A 616 0.51 20.23 4.52
C ILE A 616 1.42 21.33 5.07
N PRO A 617 1.64 22.44 4.33
CA PRO A 617 2.45 23.54 4.83
C PRO A 617 2.05 24.01 6.23
N ASP A 618 3.04 24.18 7.11
CA ASP A 618 2.82 24.78 8.42
C ASP A 618 2.31 26.23 8.29
N GLY A 619 1.56 26.67 9.30
CA GLY A 619 1.10 28.07 9.35
C GLY A 619 -0.05 28.40 8.42
N VAL A 620 -0.70 27.41 7.79
CA VAL A 620 -1.89 27.61 6.94
C VAL A 620 -3.16 27.00 7.53
N ALA A 621 -4.29 27.55 7.12
CA ALA A 621 -5.62 26.99 7.26
C ALA A 621 -6.19 26.75 5.85
N LEU A 622 -6.95 25.67 5.70
CA LEU A 622 -7.60 25.31 4.42
C LEU A 622 -9.10 25.57 4.54
N PHE A 623 -9.66 26.24 3.55
CA PHE A 623 -11.11 26.49 3.50
C PHE A 623 -11.70 26.04 2.17
N ALA A 624 -12.76 25.25 2.23
CA ALA A 624 -13.62 24.98 1.09
C ALA A 624 -14.75 26.02 1.03
N VAL A 625 -14.93 26.69 -0.10
CA VAL A 625 -15.99 27.71 -0.27
C VAL A 625 -16.90 27.36 -1.45
N ASN A 626 -18.20 27.22 -1.20
CA ASN A 626 -19.22 26.85 -2.18
C ASN A 626 -19.55 28.03 -3.10
N SER A 627 -19.57 27.81 -4.42
CA SER A 627 -20.00 28.82 -5.38
C SER A 627 -21.51 29.02 -5.47
N GLY A 628 -22.30 28.14 -4.84
CA GLY A 628 -23.75 28.13 -4.97
C GLY A 628 -24.24 27.43 -6.24
N VAL A 629 -23.35 27.09 -7.17
CA VAL A 629 -23.69 26.36 -8.40
C VAL A 629 -23.56 24.86 -8.16
N ARG A 630 -24.66 24.12 -8.37
CA ARG A 630 -24.66 22.66 -8.30
C ARG A 630 -24.10 22.06 -9.59
N ALA A 631 -23.20 21.07 -9.44
CA ALA A 631 -22.59 20.36 -10.57
C ALA A 631 -22.57 18.84 -10.30
N GLU A 632 -23.72 18.18 -10.50
CA GLU A 632 -23.89 16.76 -10.18
C GLU A 632 -23.57 15.85 -11.37
N LYS A 633 -22.32 15.37 -11.48
CA LYS A 633 -21.87 14.49 -12.58
C LYS A 633 -22.70 13.20 -12.80
N GLY A 634 -23.40 12.71 -11.78
CA GLY A 634 -24.10 11.42 -11.85
C GLY A 634 -25.50 11.49 -12.45
N PHE A 635 -26.18 12.64 -12.31
CA PHE A 635 -27.60 12.80 -12.66
C PHE A 635 -27.92 14.10 -13.40
N ASP A 636 -26.96 15.02 -13.56
CA ASP A 636 -27.06 16.16 -14.48
C ASP A 636 -26.41 15.78 -15.81
N ASP A 637 -27.23 15.60 -16.85
CA ASP A 637 -26.79 15.20 -18.19
C ASP A 637 -25.79 16.17 -18.80
N ARG A 638 -25.95 17.48 -18.56
CA ARG A 638 -25.04 18.50 -19.08
C ARG A 638 -23.65 18.33 -18.47
N VAL A 639 -23.58 18.26 -17.14
CA VAL A 639 -22.30 18.10 -16.42
C VAL A 639 -21.65 16.76 -16.73
N ARG A 640 -22.46 15.68 -16.82
CA ARG A 640 -21.97 14.35 -17.19
C ARG A 640 -21.39 14.31 -18.59
N SER A 641 -22.06 14.95 -19.55
CA SER A 641 -21.60 15.02 -20.94
C SER A 641 -20.25 15.75 -21.03
N GLU A 642 -20.14 16.94 -20.43
CA GLU A 642 -18.89 17.70 -20.40
C GLU A 642 -17.74 16.93 -19.73
N PHE A 643 -17.99 16.33 -18.56
CA PHE A 643 -17.00 15.53 -17.86
C PHE A 643 -16.52 14.34 -18.70
N ASN A 644 -17.44 13.62 -19.34
CA ASN A 644 -17.11 12.48 -20.18
C ASN A 644 -16.40 12.91 -21.48
N MET A 645 -16.76 14.07 -22.05
CA MET A 645 -16.08 14.67 -23.20
C MET A 645 -14.61 14.93 -22.89
N ARG A 646 -14.31 15.61 -21.79
CA ARG A 646 -12.93 15.85 -21.34
C ARG A 646 -12.15 14.55 -21.17
N ALA A 647 -12.78 13.52 -20.62
CA ALA A 647 -12.16 12.20 -20.49
C ALA A 647 -11.92 11.51 -21.85
N ALA A 648 -12.76 11.71 -22.86
CA ALA A 648 -12.52 11.21 -24.22
C ALA A 648 -11.36 11.96 -24.89
N GLU A 649 -11.36 13.29 -24.84
CA GLU A 649 -10.31 14.15 -25.41
C GLU A 649 -8.92 13.79 -24.87
N CYS A 650 -8.79 13.55 -23.55
CA CYS A 650 -7.50 13.15 -22.98
C CYS A 650 -7.04 11.75 -23.44
N ARG A 651 -7.98 10.80 -23.61
CA ARG A 651 -7.66 9.44 -24.07
C ARG A 651 -7.25 9.44 -25.54
N ILE A 652 -7.93 10.23 -26.36
CA ILE A 652 -7.58 10.44 -27.78
C ILE A 652 -6.23 11.13 -27.88
N GLY A 653 -6.02 12.23 -27.14
CA GLY A 653 -4.75 12.95 -27.12
C GLY A 653 -3.57 12.06 -26.72
N ALA A 654 -3.76 11.19 -25.72
CA ALA A 654 -2.76 10.17 -25.39
C ALA A 654 -2.49 9.22 -26.56
N ALA A 655 -3.52 8.70 -27.23
CA ALA A 655 -3.35 7.77 -28.35
C ALA A 655 -2.58 8.43 -29.53
N ILE A 656 -2.94 9.66 -29.86
CA ILE A 656 -2.29 10.46 -30.92
C ILE A 656 -0.82 10.73 -30.56
N LEU A 657 -0.56 11.18 -29.34
CA LEU A 657 0.81 11.41 -28.87
C LEU A 657 1.64 10.14 -28.92
N ALA A 658 1.09 8.99 -28.52
CA ALA A 658 1.77 7.70 -28.61
C ALA A 658 2.17 7.35 -30.05
N ARG A 659 1.23 7.53 -30.99
CA ARG A 659 1.43 7.26 -32.41
C ARG A 659 2.54 8.12 -33.00
N ARG A 660 2.55 9.42 -32.68
CA ARG A 660 3.57 10.38 -33.15
C ARG A 660 4.94 10.12 -32.54
N LEU A 661 5.00 9.74 -31.27
CA LEU A 661 6.23 9.35 -30.57
C LEU A 661 6.72 7.95 -30.93
N LYS A 662 6.05 7.25 -31.86
CA LYS A 662 6.36 5.87 -32.27
C LYS A 662 6.39 4.89 -31.09
N VAL A 663 5.60 5.18 -30.05
CA VAL A 663 5.39 4.26 -28.92
C VAL A 663 4.31 3.26 -29.33
N HIS A 664 4.62 1.97 -29.25
CA HIS A 664 3.67 0.92 -29.64
C HIS A 664 2.40 0.98 -28.78
N LEU A 665 1.26 1.31 -29.38
CA LEU A 665 -0.06 1.25 -28.76
C LEU A 665 -0.45 -0.22 -28.53
N CYS A 666 -0.06 -0.81 -27.40
CA CYS A 666 -0.65 -2.10 -27.01
C CYS A 666 -2.13 -1.89 -26.61
N LYS A 667 -2.96 -2.93 -26.74
CA LYS A 667 -4.41 -2.87 -26.44
C LYS A 667 -4.73 -2.36 -25.02
N SER A 668 -3.77 -2.36 -24.10
CA SER A 668 -3.89 -1.94 -22.71
C SER A 668 -3.58 -0.47 -22.40
N VAL A 669 -2.99 0.31 -23.33
CA VAL A 669 -2.77 1.75 -23.12
C VAL A 669 -4.02 2.51 -23.53
N THR A 670 -4.70 3.08 -22.54
CA THR A 670 -5.90 3.90 -22.75
C THR A 670 -5.82 5.25 -22.05
N THR A 671 -4.74 5.56 -21.33
CA THR A 671 -4.60 6.80 -20.54
C THR A 671 -3.22 7.44 -20.75
N PRO A 672 -3.10 8.77 -20.56
CA PRO A 672 -1.81 9.45 -20.52
C PRO A 672 -0.80 8.74 -19.58
N GLY A 673 -1.15 8.48 -18.32
CA GLY A 673 -0.25 7.84 -17.35
C GLY A 673 0.33 6.51 -17.82
N GLN A 674 -0.48 5.64 -18.44
CA GLN A 674 -0.01 4.36 -19.00
C GLN A 674 0.93 4.54 -20.19
N LEU A 675 0.59 5.49 -21.08
CA LEU A 675 1.47 5.85 -22.20
C LEU A 675 2.82 6.30 -21.68
N LEU A 676 2.83 7.23 -20.73
CA LEU A 676 4.06 7.78 -20.15
C LEU A 676 4.89 6.69 -19.47
N PHE A 677 4.25 5.82 -18.70
CA PHE A 677 4.90 4.68 -18.06
C PHE A 677 5.59 3.77 -19.10
N GLN A 678 4.90 3.45 -20.20
CA GLN A 678 5.46 2.63 -21.26
C GLN A 678 6.60 3.35 -22.03
N ALA A 679 6.43 4.63 -22.33
CA ALA A 679 7.43 5.42 -23.04
C ALA A 679 8.72 5.60 -22.23
N CYS A 680 8.60 5.77 -20.90
CA CYS A 680 9.75 5.83 -19.99
C CYS A 680 10.45 4.46 -19.81
N LYS A 681 9.71 3.35 -19.94
CA LYS A 681 10.26 1.99 -19.78
C LYS A 681 11.01 1.50 -21.02
N THR A 682 10.66 1.98 -22.20
CA THR A 682 11.10 1.40 -23.49
C THR A 682 12.38 2.00 -24.07
N SER A 683 13.10 2.88 -23.36
CA SER A 683 14.25 3.66 -23.88
C SER A 683 13.91 4.54 -25.11
N ILE A 684 12.65 4.57 -25.56
CA ILE A 684 12.18 5.33 -26.72
C ILE A 684 12.25 6.82 -26.42
N LEU A 685 11.84 7.24 -25.22
CA LEU A 685 12.00 8.61 -24.74
C LEU A 685 13.12 8.64 -23.70
N LYS A 686 14.18 9.43 -23.94
CA LYS A 686 15.23 9.74 -22.93
C LYS A 686 14.70 10.69 -21.85
N CYS A 687 13.60 10.35 -21.22
CA CYS A 687 12.91 11.18 -20.23
C CYS A 687 13.08 10.59 -18.82
N ARG A 688 13.44 11.45 -17.85
CA ARG A 688 13.67 11.10 -16.43
C ARG A 688 12.74 11.85 -15.46
N SER A 689 11.91 12.78 -15.93
CA SER A 689 10.97 13.55 -15.09
C SER A 689 9.70 13.96 -15.85
N MET A 690 8.61 14.28 -15.13
CA MET A 690 7.39 14.76 -15.78
C MET A 690 7.59 16.08 -16.51
N SER A 691 8.49 16.95 -16.04
CA SER A 691 8.80 18.21 -16.72
C SER A 691 9.43 17.98 -18.10
N GLN A 692 10.38 17.06 -18.22
CA GLN A 692 10.96 16.70 -19.52
C GLN A 692 9.91 16.09 -20.45
N LEU A 693 9.00 15.31 -19.89
CA LEU A 693 7.94 14.66 -20.63
C LEU A 693 6.91 15.65 -21.17
N ARG A 694 6.55 16.64 -20.36
CA ARG A 694 5.72 17.77 -20.79
C ARG A 694 6.36 18.50 -21.96
N THR A 695 7.66 18.78 -21.89
CA THR A 695 8.39 19.42 -23.00
C THR A 695 8.27 18.60 -24.29
N ILE A 696 8.55 17.30 -24.22
CA ILE A 696 8.42 16.41 -25.38
C ILE A 696 6.98 16.40 -25.92
N ALA A 697 5.97 16.37 -25.04
CA ALA A 697 4.59 16.39 -25.47
C ALA A 697 4.24 17.69 -26.20
N PHE A 698 4.74 18.84 -25.74
CA PHE A 698 4.48 20.15 -26.35
C PHE A 698 5.25 20.38 -27.65
N GLU A 699 6.36 19.67 -27.86
CA GLU A 699 7.07 19.67 -29.14
C GLU A 699 6.35 18.85 -30.22
N VAL A 700 5.51 17.89 -29.80
CA VAL A 700 4.90 16.90 -30.71
C VAL A 700 3.41 17.14 -30.94
N MET A 701 2.74 17.84 -30.03
CA MET A 701 1.31 18.15 -30.07
C MET A 701 1.13 19.66 -29.94
N GLN A 702 0.32 20.25 -30.83
CA GLN A 702 0.03 21.68 -30.76
C GLN A 702 -0.93 21.95 -29.60
N ASN A 703 -0.77 23.09 -28.92
CA ASN A 703 -1.58 23.40 -27.73
C ASN A 703 -3.07 23.60 -28.04
N ASP A 704 -3.41 24.10 -29.22
CA ASP A 704 -4.76 24.38 -29.71
C ASP A 704 -5.23 23.31 -30.71
N GLU A 705 -4.61 22.13 -30.69
CA GLU A 705 -4.94 21.06 -31.63
C GLU A 705 -6.36 20.53 -31.43
N ILE A 706 -7.15 20.62 -32.51
CA ILE A 706 -8.53 20.13 -32.60
C ILE A 706 -8.59 19.06 -33.68
N LEU A 707 -9.17 17.91 -33.37
CA LEU A 707 -9.30 16.80 -34.31
C LEU A 707 -10.75 16.35 -34.42
N SER A 708 -11.21 16.11 -35.64
CA SER A 708 -12.45 15.41 -35.93
C SER A 708 -12.32 13.91 -35.70
N LEU A 709 -13.44 13.21 -35.48
CA LEU A 709 -13.46 11.75 -35.35
C LEU A 709 -12.81 11.05 -36.57
N SER A 710 -13.01 11.60 -37.78
CA SER A 710 -12.40 11.11 -39.02
C SER A 710 -10.88 11.27 -39.03
N GLU A 711 -10.36 12.41 -38.57
CA GLU A 711 -8.92 12.67 -38.49
C GLU A 711 -8.26 11.77 -37.45
N VAL A 712 -8.88 11.62 -36.27
CA VAL A 712 -8.42 10.69 -35.23
C VAL A 712 -8.35 9.26 -35.78
N ARG A 713 -9.38 8.82 -36.51
CA ARG A 713 -9.43 7.49 -37.13
C ARG A 713 -8.30 7.31 -38.14
N GLN A 714 -8.08 8.29 -39.01
CA GLN A 714 -7.04 8.27 -40.04
C GLN A 714 -5.64 8.24 -39.41
N GLU A 715 -5.40 9.05 -38.39
CA GLU A 715 -4.08 9.14 -37.75
C GLU A 715 -3.73 7.87 -36.97
N LEU A 716 -4.70 7.32 -36.23
CA LEU A 716 -4.49 6.09 -35.46
C LEU A 716 -4.54 4.82 -36.31
N GLY A 717 -5.12 4.87 -37.51
CA GLY A 717 -5.29 3.71 -38.38
C GLY A 717 -6.20 2.64 -37.79
N LEU A 718 -7.22 3.03 -37.01
CA LEU A 718 -8.13 2.13 -36.31
C LEU A 718 -9.50 2.06 -36.99
N ALA A 719 -10.19 0.93 -36.82
CA ALA A 719 -11.60 0.84 -37.17
C ALA A 719 -12.46 1.73 -36.25
N GLU A 720 -13.56 2.27 -36.78
CA GLU A 720 -14.43 3.19 -36.02
C GLU A 720 -14.98 2.56 -34.74
N ILE A 721 -15.39 1.29 -34.81
CA ILE A 721 -15.87 0.53 -33.64
C ILE A 721 -14.80 0.40 -32.55
N GLU A 722 -13.54 0.25 -32.94
CA GLU A 722 -12.42 0.15 -32.00
C GLU A 722 -12.13 1.51 -31.35
N LEU A 723 -12.15 2.58 -32.13
CA LEU A 723 -12.02 3.95 -31.64
C LEU A 723 -13.15 4.29 -30.65
N GLN A 724 -14.39 3.95 -31.01
CA GLN A 724 -15.57 4.17 -30.19
C GLN A 724 -15.50 3.39 -28.88
N ASN A 725 -15.08 2.12 -28.89
CA ASN A 725 -15.03 1.30 -27.68
C ASN A 725 -13.86 1.66 -26.76
N ARG A 726 -12.71 2.08 -27.31
CA ARG A 726 -11.48 2.30 -26.52
C ARG A 726 -11.30 3.74 -26.04
N PHE A 727 -11.51 4.72 -26.92
CA PHE A 727 -11.09 6.11 -26.69
C PHE A 727 -12.24 7.11 -26.61
N VAL A 728 -13.38 6.85 -27.28
CA VAL A 728 -14.56 7.71 -27.18
C VAL A 728 -15.48 7.24 -26.06
N MET A 729 -15.77 5.94 -25.99
CA MET A 729 -16.63 5.26 -25.01
C MET A 729 -18.06 5.81 -24.94
N GLY A 730 -18.69 6.01 -26.11
CA GLY A 730 -20.09 6.41 -26.22
C GLY A 730 -20.38 7.89 -25.95
N VAL A 731 -19.33 8.73 -25.88
CA VAL A 731 -19.47 10.18 -25.86
C VAL A 731 -20.02 10.67 -27.20
N GLN A 732 -21.05 11.52 -27.14
CA GLN A 732 -21.63 12.15 -28.32
C GLN A 732 -20.78 13.36 -28.72
N GLY A 733 -20.09 13.26 -29.85
CA GLY A 733 -19.27 14.34 -30.39
C GLY A 733 -18.45 13.88 -31.59
N SER A 734 -18.21 14.80 -32.52
CA SER A 734 -17.41 14.56 -33.73
C SER A 734 -16.11 15.36 -33.76
N ILE A 735 -15.86 16.22 -32.77
CA ILE A 735 -14.72 17.15 -32.67
C ILE A 735 -14.15 17.06 -31.25
N PHE A 736 -12.81 17.05 -31.12
CA PHE A 736 -12.09 16.85 -29.86
C PHE A 736 -10.93 17.86 -29.72
N GLU A 737 -10.90 18.65 -28.64
CA GLU A 737 -9.84 19.63 -28.35
C GLU A 737 -8.63 18.99 -27.65
N VAL A 738 -8.00 18.02 -28.31
CA VAL A 738 -6.96 17.17 -27.72
C VAL A 738 -5.75 17.95 -27.22
N GLY A 739 -5.33 19.00 -27.95
CA GLY A 739 -4.14 19.79 -27.61
C GLY A 739 -4.25 20.44 -26.24
N ARG A 740 -5.37 21.15 -26.01
CA ARG A 740 -5.60 21.88 -24.76
C ARG A 740 -5.72 20.91 -23.59
N ARG A 741 -6.43 19.79 -23.77
CA ARG A 741 -6.61 18.81 -22.69
C ARG A 741 -5.27 18.18 -22.29
N MET A 742 -4.44 17.81 -23.26
CA MET A 742 -3.10 17.28 -22.97
C MET A 742 -2.19 18.34 -22.34
N SER A 743 -2.29 19.60 -22.78
CA SER A 743 -1.55 20.72 -22.20
C SER A 743 -1.83 20.92 -20.70
N HIS A 744 -3.11 20.88 -20.32
CA HIS A 744 -3.51 20.87 -18.91
C HIS A 744 -2.96 19.65 -18.17
N VAL A 745 -3.22 18.44 -18.68
CA VAL A 745 -2.87 17.18 -18.01
C VAL A 745 -1.39 17.10 -17.66
N PHE A 746 -0.49 17.44 -18.59
CA PHE A 746 0.94 17.39 -18.32
C PHE A 746 1.41 18.52 -17.40
N SER A 747 0.86 19.72 -17.56
CA SER A 747 1.21 20.86 -16.71
C SER A 747 0.74 20.67 -15.26
N GLU A 748 -0.45 20.11 -15.08
CA GLU A 748 -1.03 19.82 -13.77
C GLU A 748 -0.26 18.68 -13.07
N ALA A 749 0.18 17.66 -13.81
CA ALA A 749 1.03 16.62 -13.25
C ALA A 749 2.40 17.14 -12.78
N VAL A 750 2.98 18.11 -13.49
CA VAL A 750 4.19 18.82 -13.01
C VAL A 750 3.90 19.62 -11.75
N ARG A 751 2.75 20.31 -11.67
CA ARG A 751 2.33 21.03 -10.45
C ARG A 751 2.17 20.11 -9.24
N VAL A 752 1.72 18.86 -9.44
CA VAL A 752 1.69 17.83 -8.39
C VAL A 752 3.11 17.49 -7.92
N GLU A 753 4.09 17.33 -8.81
CA GLU A 753 5.49 17.11 -8.42
C GLU A 753 6.10 18.31 -7.71
N ASP A 754 5.80 19.53 -8.20
CA ASP A 754 6.25 20.77 -7.60
C ASP A 754 5.70 20.94 -6.18
N PHE A 755 4.42 20.60 -5.96
CA PHE A 755 3.80 20.63 -4.63
C PHE A 755 4.55 19.71 -3.66
N VAL A 756 4.89 18.48 -4.09
CA VAL A 756 5.68 17.53 -3.28
C VAL A 756 7.07 18.08 -2.99
N ARG A 757 7.74 18.66 -4.01
CA ARG A 757 9.07 19.24 -3.84
C ARG A 757 9.07 20.37 -2.82
N VAL A 758 8.10 21.29 -2.89
CA VAL A 758 7.95 22.40 -1.94
C VAL A 758 7.60 21.90 -0.54
N SER A 759 6.80 20.84 -0.43
CA SER A 759 6.48 20.17 0.85
C SER A 759 7.74 19.62 1.53
N MET A 760 8.65 19.02 0.76
CA MET A 760 9.91 18.42 1.27
C MET A 760 11.06 19.42 1.48
N ASP A 761 10.93 20.67 1.03
CA ASP A 761 12.00 21.67 1.14
C ASP A 761 11.99 22.38 2.50
N HIS A 762 12.49 21.71 3.53
CA HIS A 762 12.58 22.31 4.87
C HIS A 762 13.68 23.39 5.00
N ASN A 763 14.49 23.62 3.97
CA ASN A 763 15.54 24.62 4.00
C ASN A 763 15.02 26.02 3.63
N SER A 764 13.97 26.09 2.81
CA SER A 764 13.33 27.35 2.44
C SER A 764 12.50 27.95 3.58
N ALA A 765 12.55 29.27 3.72
CA ALA A 765 11.76 30.00 4.72
C ALA A 765 10.25 29.72 4.55
N PRO A 766 9.47 29.61 5.65
CA PRO A 766 8.03 29.30 5.59
C PRO A 766 7.23 30.24 4.68
N SER A 767 7.57 31.53 4.66
CA SER A 767 6.92 32.53 3.79
C SER A 767 7.15 32.27 2.31
N VAL A 768 8.36 31.83 1.93
CA VAL A 768 8.72 31.48 0.55
C VAL A 768 7.95 30.24 0.10
N ARG A 769 7.93 29.19 0.94
CA ARG A 769 7.15 27.97 0.66
C ARG A 769 5.66 28.29 0.50
N LEU A 770 5.11 29.12 1.36
CA LEU A 770 3.71 29.53 1.30
C LEU A 770 3.35 30.22 -0.01
N GLN A 771 4.21 31.13 -0.49
CA GLN A 771 4.05 31.77 -1.80
C GLN A 771 4.17 30.78 -2.96
N GLN A 772 5.09 29.81 -2.88
CA GLN A 772 5.22 28.74 -3.88
C GLN A 772 3.97 27.87 -3.94
N PHE A 773 3.41 27.46 -2.80
CA PHE A 773 2.12 26.74 -2.77
C PHE A 773 0.99 27.57 -3.36
N GLY A 774 0.88 28.84 -2.97
CA GLY A 774 -0.12 29.77 -3.53
C GLY A 774 -0.04 29.86 -5.05
N ARG A 775 1.18 30.04 -5.58
CA ARG A 775 1.45 30.07 -7.02
C ARG A 775 1.02 28.78 -7.72
N ILE A 776 1.40 27.61 -7.19
CA ILE A 776 1.02 26.30 -7.75
C ILE A 776 -0.50 26.17 -7.86
N LEU A 777 -1.23 26.53 -6.81
CA LEU A 777 -2.71 26.46 -6.78
C LEU A 777 -3.33 27.43 -7.80
N ASN A 778 -2.82 28.66 -7.87
CA ASN A 778 -3.37 29.69 -8.74
C ASN A 778 -3.13 29.38 -10.23
N GLU A 779 -1.92 28.89 -10.59
CA GLU A 779 -1.62 28.42 -11.94
C GLU A 779 -2.49 27.20 -12.32
N GLY A 780 -2.79 26.32 -11.36
CA GLY A 780 -3.74 25.23 -11.53
C GLY A 780 -5.15 25.75 -11.86
N GLN A 781 -5.64 26.77 -11.14
CA GLN A 781 -6.94 27.39 -11.45
C GLN A 781 -6.99 28.01 -12.85
N THR A 782 -5.96 28.78 -13.22
CA THR A 782 -5.89 29.39 -14.56
C THR A 782 -5.95 28.31 -15.63
N SER A 783 -5.23 27.20 -15.43
CA SER A 783 -5.28 26.06 -16.36
C SER A 783 -6.67 25.41 -16.42
N LEU A 784 -7.39 25.29 -15.30
CA LEU A 784 -8.76 24.74 -15.29
C LEU A 784 -9.78 25.65 -15.98
N LYS A 785 -9.60 26.96 -15.85
CA LYS A 785 -10.43 27.97 -16.50
C LYS A 785 -10.16 28.07 -18.00
N GLU A 786 -8.91 28.29 -18.37
CA GLU A 786 -8.53 28.74 -19.72
C GLU A 786 -8.06 27.61 -20.63
N VAL A 787 -7.64 26.46 -20.08
CA VAL A 787 -7.06 25.36 -20.88
C VAL A 787 -7.96 24.13 -20.82
N PHE A 788 -8.40 23.72 -19.63
CA PHE A 788 -9.26 22.55 -19.46
C PHE A 788 -10.76 22.87 -19.59
N GLU A 789 -11.14 24.14 -19.39
CA GLU A 789 -12.51 24.64 -19.50
C GLU A 789 -13.50 23.84 -18.64
N SER A 790 -13.11 23.63 -17.39
CA SER A 790 -13.98 23.02 -16.36
C SER A 790 -14.32 23.97 -15.22
N SER A 791 -14.00 25.27 -15.31
CA SER A 791 -14.51 26.29 -14.39
C SER A 791 -15.88 26.83 -14.81
N CYS A 792 -16.44 27.77 -14.04
CA CYS A 792 -17.60 28.59 -14.41
C CYS A 792 -17.50 30.00 -13.80
N PRO A 793 -18.29 30.99 -14.27
CA PRO A 793 -18.19 32.37 -13.79
C PRO A 793 -18.33 32.53 -12.27
N GLU A 794 -19.23 31.77 -11.64
CA GLU A 794 -19.47 31.82 -10.20
C GLU A 794 -18.29 31.25 -9.40
N VAL A 795 -17.68 30.17 -9.89
CA VAL A 795 -16.46 29.61 -9.30
C VAL A 795 -15.31 30.61 -9.43
N ASP A 796 -15.15 31.24 -10.59
CA ASP A 796 -14.12 32.25 -10.81
C ASP A 796 -14.30 33.47 -9.89
N GLN A 797 -15.53 33.95 -9.72
CA GLN A 797 -15.84 35.03 -8.78
C GLN A 797 -15.47 34.67 -7.34
N VAL A 798 -15.78 33.45 -6.90
CA VAL A 798 -15.42 32.97 -5.55
C VAL A 798 -13.90 32.88 -5.40
N VAL A 799 -13.19 32.38 -6.40
CA VAL A 799 -11.72 32.33 -6.39
C VAL A 799 -11.15 33.73 -6.22
N ASP A 800 -11.60 34.69 -7.03
CA ASP A 800 -11.10 36.07 -7.00
C ASP A 800 -11.43 36.75 -5.67
N PHE A 801 -12.64 36.53 -5.15
CA PHE A 801 -13.04 37.02 -3.83
C PHE A 801 -12.17 36.43 -2.72
N CYS A 802 -11.93 35.12 -2.73
CA CYS A 802 -11.11 34.45 -1.72
C CYS A 802 -9.66 34.96 -1.72
N ARG A 803 -9.07 35.18 -2.91
CA ARG A 803 -7.73 35.78 -3.04
C ARG A 803 -7.70 37.20 -2.46
N LYS A 804 -8.67 38.04 -2.80
CA LYS A 804 -8.80 39.41 -2.26
C LYS A 804 -8.99 39.42 -0.73
N SER A 805 -9.63 38.39 -0.19
CA SER A 805 -9.91 38.23 1.25
C SER A 805 -8.76 37.58 2.04
N GLY A 806 -7.62 37.28 1.39
CA GLY A 806 -6.40 36.84 2.07
C GLY A 806 -5.93 35.42 1.78
N ALA A 807 -6.58 34.68 0.87
CA ALA A 807 -6.05 33.40 0.40
C ALA A 807 -4.81 33.60 -0.48
N VAL A 808 -3.72 32.89 -0.20
CA VAL A 808 -2.50 32.91 -1.03
C VAL A 808 -2.65 32.04 -2.29
N GLY A 809 -3.50 31.03 -2.21
CA GLY A 809 -3.85 30.13 -3.31
C GLY A 809 -5.32 29.81 -3.28
N SER A 810 -5.99 29.91 -4.42
CA SER A 810 -7.41 29.56 -4.56
C SER A 810 -7.67 28.94 -5.92
N ARG A 811 -8.39 27.82 -5.93
CA ARG A 811 -8.78 27.05 -7.12
C ARG A 811 -10.04 26.24 -6.88
N MET A 812 -10.74 25.86 -7.93
CA MET A 812 -11.82 24.86 -7.85
C MET A 812 -11.29 23.50 -7.35
N THR A 813 -12.16 22.69 -6.75
CA THR A 813 -11.88 21.29 -6.37
C THR A 813 -13.01 20.38 -6.83
N GLY A 814 -12.67 19.21 -7.35
CA GLY A 814 -13.62 18.25 -7.90
C GLY A 814 -13.89 18.45 -9.39
N ALA A 815 -15.03 17.93 -9.86
CA ALA A 815 -15.28 17.75 -11.29
C ALA A 815 -15.34 19.03 -12.13
N GLY A 816 -15.70 20.18 -11.54
CA GLY A 816 -15.87 21.44 -12.25
C GLY A 816 -17.31 21.79 -12.60
N TRP A 817 -17.45 22.86 -13.39
CA TRP A 817 -18.71 23.49 -13.82
C TRP A 817 -19.63 23.94 -12.68
N GLY A 818 -19.04 24.20 -11.52
CA GLY A 818 -19.71 24.60 -10.29
C GLY A 818 -18.99 24.06 -9.06
N GLY A 819 -19.66 24.14 -7.91
CA GLY A 819 -19.20 23.51 -6.68
C GLY A 819 -18.25 24.33 -5.82
N TYR A 820 -17.25 23.68 -5.21
CA TYR A 820 -16.38 24.24 -4.18
C TYR A 820 -15.05 24.72 -4.78
N THR A 821 -14.52 25.77 -4.17
CA THR A 821 -13.12 26.15 -4.26
C THR A 821 -12.38 25.64 -3.02
N ILE A 822 -11.08 25.36 -3.15
CA ILE A 822 -10.17 25.12 -2.03
C ILE A 822 -9.20 26.29 -1.91
N ASN A 823 -9.07 26.81 -0.70
CA ASN A 823 -8.40 28.07 -0.41
C ASN A 823 -7.33 27.86 0.65
N LEU A 824 -6.09 28.19 0.31
CA LEU A 824 -4.94 28.16 1.20
C LEU A 824 -4.78 29.55 1.83
N VAL A 825 -5.03 29.65 3.14
CA VAL A 825 -5.07 30.91 3.88
C VAL A 825 -4.02 30.91 4.99
N PRO A 826 -3.19 31.96 5.13
CA PRO A 826 -2.30 32.10 6.29
C PRO A 826 -3.09 32.06 7.62
N LYS A 827 -2.61 31.36 8.64
CA LYS A 827 -3.34 31.18 9.92
C LYS A 827 -3.67 32.50 10.61
N ASP A 828 -2.79 33.49 10.53
CA ASP A 828 -3.00 34.84 11.06
C ASP A 828 -4.14 35.59 10.35
N ARG A 829 -4.52 35.18 9.15
CA ARG A 829 -5.63 35.75 8.36
C ARG A 829 -6.89 34.89 8.35
N ALA A 830 -6.84 33.68 8.92
CA ALA A 830 -7.93 32.70 8.82
C ALA A 830 -9.27 33.23 9.38
N SER A 831 -9.24 33.91 10.53
CA SER A 831 -10.45 34.47 11.15
C SER A 831 -11.08 35.57 10.30
N HIS A 832 -10.27 36.49 9.77
CA HIS A 832 -10.75 37.55 8.89
C HIS A 832 -11.30 37.00 7.57
N PHE A 833 -10.58 36.06 6.96
CA PHE A 833 -11.01 35.37 5.75
C PHE A 833 -12.37 34.69 5.95
N LYS A 834 -12.52 33.90 7.02
CA LYS A 834 -13.78 33.20 7.32
C LYS A 834 -14.93 34.18 7.50
N HIS A 835 -14.70 35.30 8.19
CA HIS A 835 -15.71 36.34 8.38
C HIS A 835 -16.15 36.96 7.05
N ALA A 836 -15.20 37.40 6.22
CA ALA A 836 -15.49 38.00 4.91
C ALA A 836 -16.27 37.05 3.98
N VAL A 837 -15.88 35.77 3.93
CA VAL A 837 -16.60 34.77 3.12
C VAL A 837 -18.00 34.50 3.69
N THR A 838 -18.15 34.44 5.01
CA THR A 838 -19.44 34.24 5.67
C THR A 838 -20.39 35.41 5.40
N GLU A 839 -19.90 36.63 5.41
CA GLU A 839 -20.68 37.84 5.11
C GLU A 839 -21.15 37.85 3.64
N MET A 840 -20.29 37.47 2.70
CA MET A 840 -20.59 37.50 1.27
C MET A 840 -21.45 36.31 0.80
N TYR A 841 -21.15 35.09 1.26
CA TYR A 841 -21.73 33.85 0.73
C TYR A 841 -22.57 33.07 1.76
N GLY A 842 -22.62 33.53 3.01
CA GLY A 842 -23.32 32.85 4.09
C GLY A 842 -22.49 31.78 4.79
N ASN A 843 -22.87 31.45 6.03
CA ASN A 843 -22.12 30.51 6.88
C ASN A 843 -22.09 29.08 6.32
N GLU A 844 -23.15 28.65 5.63
CA GLU A 844 -23.22 27.31 5.03
C GLU A 844 -22.29 27.14 3.81
N ALA A 845 -21.81 28.24 3.24
CA ALA A 845 -20.94 28.21 2.07
C ALA A 845 -19.47 27.95 2.42
N VAL A 846 -19.05 28.15 3.68
CA VAL A 846 -17.64 28.04 4.10
C VAL A 846 -17.42 26.87 5.04
N VAL A 847 -16.46 26.01 4.69
CA VAL A 847 -16.07 24.85 5.50
C VAL A 847 -14.57 24.91 5.76
N GLU A 848 -14.18 24.91 7.02
CA GLU A 848 -12.76 24.72 7.38
C GLU A 848 -12.39 23.25 7.21
N VAL A 849 -11.33 23.01 6.44
CA VAL A 849 -10.94 21.68 6.01
C VAL A 849 -9.70 21.23 6.79
N THR A 850 -9.84 20.14 7.52
CA THR A 850 -8.73 19.49 8.23
C THR A 850 -8.54 18.08 7.70
N PRO A 851 -7.30 17.61 7.44
CA PRO A 851 -7.05 16.24 7.01
C PRO A 851 -7.45 15.25 8.08
N ASN A 852 -8.33 14.33 7.70
CA ASN A 852 -8.92 13.39 8.63
C ASN A 852 -8.67 11.93 8.21
N SER A 853 -8.92 11.02 9.15
CA SER A 853 -8.96 9.58 8.89
C SER A 853 -10.02 9.22 7.86
N GLY A 854 -9.72 8.24 7.02
CA GLY A 854 -10.65 7.66 6.07
C GLY A 854 -11.75 6.82 6.75
N GLY A 855 -12.65 6.28 5.94
CA GLY A 855 -13.87 5.64 6.41
C GLY A 855 -13.67 4.54 7.45
N CYS A 856 -14.51 4.53 8.47
CA CYS A 856 -14.38 3.68 9.66
C CYS A 856 -15.72 3.04 10.08
N ILE A 857 -15.66 2.02 10.93
CA ILE A 857 -16.84 1.31 11.47
C ILE A 857 -16.70 1.21 12.99
N PHE A 858 -17.66 1.77 13.72
CA PHE A 858 -17.76 1.72 15.16
C PHE A 858 -18.70 0.56 15.54
N ALA A 859 -18.23 -0.38 16.36
CA ALA A 859 -19.10 -1.41 16.93
C ALA A 859 -19.78 -0.85 18.19
N ILE A 860 -21.10 -0.98 18.29
CA ILE A 860 -21.84 -0.68 19.51
C ILE A 860 -21.96 -2.01 20.27
N HIS A 861 -21.25 -2.13 21.39
CA HIS A 861 -21.45 -3.27 22.29
C HIS A 861 -22.79 -3.08 22.99
N LYS A 862 -23.75 -4.00 22.77
CA LYS A 862 -24.92 -4.12 23.64
C LYS A 862 -24.39 -4.37 25.06
N SER A 863 -24.60 -3.41 25.96
CA SER A 863 -24.56 -3.67 27.38
C SER A 863 -25.69 -4.66 27.66
N TYR A 864 -25.35 -5.95 27.70
CA TYR A 864 -26.27 -6.97 28.18
C TYR A 864 -26.68 -6.56 29.60
N GLY A 865 -27.99 -6.37 29.79
CA GLY A 865 -28.59 -6.13 31.09
C GLY A 865 -28.16 -7.20 32.09
N THR A 866 -28.24 -6.82 33.35
CA THR A 866 -27.81 -7.54 34.57
C THR A 866 -28.56 -8.86 34.85
N GLY A 867 -28.70 -9.75 33.86
CA GLY A 867 -29.41 -11.03 34.00
C GLY A 867 -28.59 -12.29 33.67
N ASP A 868 -27.50 -12.19 32.92
CA ASP A 868 -26.83 -13.38 32.33
C ASP A 868 -25.40 -13.62 32.85
N ARG A 869 -25.11 -13.19 34.08
CA ARG A 869 -23.78 -13.26 34.71
C ARG A 869 -23.55 -14.43 35.66
N GLU A 870 -24.36 -15.48 35.62
CA GLU A 870 -24.21 -16.63 36.54
C GLU A 870 -23.61 -17.92 35.96
N ARG A 871 -23.34 -18.03 34.64
CA ARG A 871 -22.67 -19.21 34.09
C ARG A 871 -21.35 -18.88 33.41
N THR A 872 -20.36 -18.50 34.23
CA THR A 872 -18.91 -18.76 34.06
C THR A 872 -18.08 -17.79 34.94
N LYS A 873 -18.39 -17.71 36.24
CA LYS A 873 -17.38 -17.32 37.24
C LYS A 873 -16.69 -18.59 37.71
N GLY A 874 -15.42 -18.72 37.32
CA GLY A 874 -14.59 -19.84 37.70
C GLY A 874 -13.10 -19.52 37.56
N ARG A 875 -12.60 -18.76 38.54
CA ARG A 875 -11.20 -18.66 39.00
C ARG A 875 -10.34 -17.49 38.49
N HIS A 876 -9.90 -16.72 39.49
CA HIS A 876 -8.74 -15.83 39.57
C HIS A 876 -8.86 -14.40 39.03
N TRP A 877 -9.52 -13.55 39.82
CA TRP A 877 -8.94 -12.26 40.20
C TRP A 877 -9.45 -11.86 41.60
N GLU A 878 -8.71 -12.30 42.62
CA GLU A 878 -8.84 -11.80 43.99
C GLU A 878 -7.75 -10.77 44.24
N ARG A 879 -8.09 -9.76 45.06
CA ARG A 879 -7.20 -8.93 45.88
C ARG A 879 -6.21 -8.03 45.14
N ARG A 880 -6.54 -6.73 45.11
CA ARG A 880 -5.64 -5.63 45.52
C ARG A 880 -6.42 -4.32 45.52
N ASN A 881 -6.83 -3.90 46.72
CA ASN A 881 -6.91 -2.50 47.16
C ASN A 881 -7.15 -2.54 48.68
N ARG A 882 -6.07 -2.69 49.45
CA ARG A 882 -6.00 -2.25 50.84
C ARG A 882 -5.02 -1.08 50.86
N VAL A 883 -5.55 0.10 51.19
CA VAL A 883 -4.80 1.29 51.59
C VAL A 883 -4.44 1.11 53.07
N PRO A 884 -3.22 1.47 53.54
CA PRO A 884 -2.91 1.41 54.97
C PRO A 884 -3.48 2.63 55.70
N ALA A 885 -4.12 2.38 56.84
CA ALA A 885 -4.51 3.40 57.82
C ALA A 885 -3.59 3.29 59.05
N HIS A 886 -3.11 4.43 59.52
CA HIS A 886 -2.58 4.76 60.86
C HIS A 886 -2.46 6.31 60.83
N GLU A 887 -2.92 7.13 61.78
CA GLU A 887 -3.23 6.98 63.20
C GLU A 887 -4.27 8.05 63.64
N SER A 888 -5.00 7.76 64.72
CA SER A 888 -5.90 8.67 65.46
C SER A 888 -5.13 9.78 66.20
N PRO A 889 -5.80 10.80 66.78
CA PRO A 889 -6.33 10.62 68.15
C PRO A 889 -7.64 11.36 68.50
N ALA A 890 -8.23 10.89 69.61
CA ALA A 890 -9.05 11.58 70.63
C ALA A 890 -10.48 12.06 70.25
N ARG A 891 -11.52 11.47 70.87
CA ARG A 891 -12.32 11.99 72.03
C ARG A 891 -13.01 13.32 71.67
N GLU A 892 -14.33 13.48 71.67
CA GLU A 892 -15.47 12.88 72.41
C GLU A 892 -16.67 12.65 71.48
#